data_AF-A0A3B6C499-F1
#
_entry.id   AF-A0A3B6C499-F1
#
_cell.length_a   1.000
_cell.length_b   1.000
_cell.length_c   1.000
_cell.angle_alpha   90.00
_cell.angle_beta   90.00
_cell.angle_gamma   90.00
#
_symmetry.space_group_name_H-M   'P 1'
#
loop_
_entity.id
_entity.type
_entity.pdbx_description
1 polymer ?
#
loop_
_entity_poly.entity_id
_entity_poly.type
_entity_poly.pdbx_seq_one_letter_code
_entity_poly.pdbx_strand_id
1 'polypeptide(L)'
;MGSAHLAAILLCVCIIAGGAIADSQNGTNGVPRPAEVRIGALFTFDSVIGRAVKPAIELAVADVNADPTVLPGTKLSLLMQDTNCSGFVGTIEALQLLAKDVIAVLGPQSSAIAHIISHAVNKLQVPLISFAASDPTLSSLEYPYFVRATQSDYYQMSAVASIISQYQWREVIAIYVDDDYGRGGITALGDALAKKMSKIAYKAKLPPGAGRTAIQDMLMQVNEMESRVYVVHVNPDSGMTVFSAAKSLGMMSSGYVWIATDWLSSVIDSSGHVDSDATENTQGVITLRQHVADSGIQQSLLPKLNNLTRKENRSSFSSYTAHAYDSVWLVAHAVEQFLSAGNAISFSVNQNLQAIKGSSLQLDSLRVLNNGDKLLEKVLQANFTGVSGQVQFTLDRNLIHPAYDILNIGGTGFRTIGYWSNFSGLSVAAPENLHSVPLNSTTNDIQLHDVIWPGQTAEKPRGWVFPYHGKLLRIGVPLRTSYNEFVMQDDGPDGVKGFSVDVFKSAISLLPYPVGCTFVLFGDGLKNPSYSDLVQKVSENYFDAAIGDISIVTNRTRLVDFTQPYTESGLIIVAPARETESNAWAFLKPFTFQMWCVLGLLFLFVGTVVWILEHRTNTEFRGTPRQQIMTVCWLVYVLHNISVFQRVQAFLLSDI
;
A
#
# COMPACT_ATOMS: atom_id res chain seq x y z
N MET A 1 87.51 -44.73 42.60
CA MET A 1 86.70 -44.88 43.83
C MET A 1 85.35 -45.45 43.43
N GLY A 2 84.96 -46.59 44.01
CA GLY A 2 83.56 -47.05 44.01
C GLY A 2 83.11 -47.91 42.83
N SER A 3 83.70 -49.09 42.67
CA SER A 3 83.01 -50.26 42.11
C SER A 3 81.98 -50.80 43.10
N ALA A 4 80.74 -51.00 42.66
CA ALA A 4 79.90 -52.15 43.02
C ALA A 4 78.67 -52.09 42.11
N HIS A 5 78.65 -52.90 41.06
CA HIS A 5 78.02 -54.22 41.05
C HIS A 5 76.51 -54.12 40.92
N LEU A 6 75.81 -54.99 40.21
CA LEU A 6 76.07 -56.01 39.20
C LEU A 6 74.67 -56.61 39.02
N ALA A 7 74.42 -57.21 37.86
CA ALA A 7 73.36 -58.20 37.67
C ALA A 7 71.93 -57.67 37.74
N ALA A 8 71.32 -57.53 36.56
CA ALA A 8 70.48 -58.60 36.03
C ALA A 8 69.65 -58.00 34.88
N ILE A 9 69.96 -58.32 33.61
CA ILE A 9 69.32 -59.46 32.93
C ILE A 9 67.82 -59.14 32.83
N LEU A 10 67.30 -58.61 31.74
CA LEU A 10 67.00 -59.26 30.46
C LEU A 10 66.11 -58.19 29.78
N LEU A 11 66.31 -57.68 28.58
CA LEU A 11 65.89 -58.32 27.34
C LEU A 11 65.97 -57.25 26.22
N CYS A 12 67.18 -56.84 25.87
CA CYS A 12 67.45 -56.13 24.62
C CYS A 12 68.31 -57.04 23.75
N VAL A 13 67.96 -57.11 22.46
CA VAL A 13 68.66 -57.78 21.35
C VAL A 13 68.14 -59.18 20.98
N CYS A 14 67.09 -59.19 20.14
CA CYS A 14 67.02 -60.02 18.93
C CYS A 14 66.69 -59.05 17.79
N ILE A 15 67.71 -58.47 17.15
CA ILE A 15 68.20 -58.83 15.81
C ILE A 15 67.18 -58.53 14.69
N ILE A 16 67.54 -57.49 13.94
CA ILE A 16 67.13 -57.17 12.58
C ILE A 16 67.52 -58.34 11.65
N ALA A 17 66.56 -58.94 10.93
CA ALA A 17 66.74 -59.46 9.56
C ALA A 17 65.47 -60.17 9.04
N GLY A 18 65.05 -59.84 7.82
CA GLY A 18 64.16 -60.66 6.99
C GLY A 18 62.99 -59.90 6.38
N GLY A 19 63.20 -59.28 5.22
CA GLY A 19 62.12 -58.63 4.44
C GLY A 19 61.36 -59.61 3.54
N ALA A 20 60.12 -59.25 3.19
CA ALA A 20 59.49 -59.47 1.89
C ALA A 20 58.08 -58.85 1.87
N ILE A 21 57.89 -57.93 0.93
CA ILE A 21 56.70 -57.60 0.13
C ILE A 21 55.35 -58.14 0.64
N ALA A 22 54.45 -57.22 0.99
CA ALA A 22 53.01 -57.40 0.83
C ALA A 22 52.37 -56.05 0.45
N ASP A 23 51.83 -56.05 -0.76
CA ASP A 23 50.89 -55.09 -1.33
C ASP A 23 49.68 -54.89 -0.39
N SER A 24 49.22 -53.66 -0.18
CA SER A 24 47.78 -53.36 -0.01
C SER A 24 47.51 -51.88 0.27
N GLN A 25 46.94 -51.28 -0.76
CA GLN A 25 45.77 -50.39 -0.70
C GLN A 25 45.95 -48.99 -0.11
N ASN A 26 45.87 -48.03 -1.02
CA ASN A 26 45.23 -46.72 -0.85
C ASN A 26 44.03 -46.79 0.11
N GLY A 27 44.27 -46.50 1.39
CA GLY A 27 43.24 -46.06 2.31
C GLY A 27 43.29 -44.55 2.38
N THR A 28 42.50 -43.85 1.57
CA THR A 28 42.01 -42.54 2.01
C THR A 28 41.33 -42.78 3.35
N ASN A 29 41.99 -42.43 4.45
CA ASN A 29 41.40 -42.41 5.79
C ASN A 29 40.29 -41.35 5.78
N GLY A 30 39.14 -41.69 5.20
CA GLY A 30 37.93 -40.90 5.28
C GLY A 30 37.51 -40.82 6.73
N VAL A 31 37.11 -39.63 7.17
CA VAL A 31 36.49 -39.44 8.48
C VAL A 31 35.36 -40.46 8.63
N PRO A 32 35.35 -41.30 9.68
CA PRO A 32 34.29 -42.29 9.85
C PRO A 32 32.94 -41.59 9.99
N ARG A 33 31.96 -42.04 9.19
CA ARG A 33 30.60 -41.49 9.24
C ARG A 33 29.99 -41.72 10.63
N PRO A 34 29.31 -40.72 11.22
CA PRO A 34 28.65 -40.90 12.51
C PRO A 34 27.49 -41.90 12.37
N ALA A 35 27.32 -42.79 13.35
CA ALA A 35 26.21 -43.73 13.36
C ALA A 35 24.85 -43.03 13.56
N GLU A 36 24.84 -41.88 14.24
CA GLU A 36 23.65 -41.10 14.54
C GLU A 36 23.94 -39.60 14.46
N VAL A 37 22.98 -38.85 13.95
CA VAL A 37 22.99 -37.38 13.88
C VAL A 37 21.69 -36.84 14.48
N ARG A 38 21.82 -35.92 15.44
CA ARG A 38 20.69 -35.34 16.19
C ARG A 38 20.27 -34.00 15.60
N ILE A 39 19.00 -33.87 15.26
CA ILE A 39 18.35 -32.60 14.92
C ILE A 39 17.35 -32.22 16.00
N GLY A 40 17.19 -30.91 16.21
CA GLY A 40 16.21 -30.37 17.12
C GLY A 40 14.97 -29.89 16.37
N ALA A 41 13.79 -29.96 16.99
CA ALA A 41 12.62 -29.21 16.56
C ALA A 41 12.01 -28.46 17.75
N LEU A 42 11.65 -27.20 17.51
CA LEU A 42 11.19 -26.25 18.51
C LEU A 42 9.91 -25.59 18.00
N PHE A 43 8.76 -25.84 18.61
CA PHE A 43 7.49 -25.20 18.23
C PHE A 43 6.42 -25.49 19.29
N THR A 44 5.24 -24.85 19.22
CA THR A 44 4.17 -25.13 20.17
C THR A 44 3.38 -26.34 19.72
N PHE A 45 3.38 -27.44 20.49
CA PHE A 45 2.72 -28.67 20.09
C PHE A 45 1.19 -28.51 19.98
N ASP A 46 0.58 -27.87 20.98
CA ASP A 46 -0.87 -27.64 21.00
C ASP A 46 -1.24 -26.26 20.45
N SER A 47 -0.95 -26.06 19.16
CA SER A 47 -1.40 -24.91 18.39
C SER A 47 -2.02 -25.35 17.07
N VAL A 48 -2.68 -24.46 16.32
CA VAL A 48 -3.21 -24.77 14.98
C VAL A 48 -2.09 -25.33 14.07
N ILE A 49 -0.97 -24.63 13.97
CA ILE A 49 0.17 -25.04 13.15
C ILE A 49 0.86 -26.27 13.75
N GLY A 50 1.12 -26.27 15.06
CA GLY A 50 1.89 -27.34 15.71
C GLY A 50 1.23 -28.71 15.66
N ARG A 51 -0.10 -28.78 15.79
CA ARG A 51 -0.86 -30.03 15.66
C ARG A 51 -0.75 -30.63 14.26
N ALA A 52 -0.66 -29.79 13.24
CA ALA A 52 -0.51 -30.22 11.85
C ALA A 52 0.95 -30.57 11.50
N VAL A 53 1.92 -29.84 12.06
CA VAL A 53 3.35 -29.98 11.73
C VAL A 53 4.03 -31.13 12.46
N LYS A 54 3.69 -31.39 13.73
CA LYS A 54 4.31 -32.46 14.53
C LYS A 54 4.32 -33.83 13.83
N PRO A 55 3.17 -34.39 13.38
CA PRO A 55 3.17 -35.68 12.70
C PRO A 55 3.92 -35.64 11.35
N ALA A 56 4.00 -34.48 10.70
CA ALA A 56 4.73 -34.33 9.45
C ALA A 56 6.25 -34.36 9.64
N ILE A 57 6.77 -33.73 10.71
CA ILE A 57 8.20 -33.81 11.05
C ILE A 57 8.57 -35.26 11.42
N GLU A 58 7.76 -35.92 12.25
CA GLU A 58 7.98 -37.32 12.64
C GLU A 58 7.98 -38.25 11.41
N LEU A 59 7.02 -38.06 10.50
CA LEU A 59 6.93 -38.81 9.26
C LEU A 59 8.13 -38.54 8.34
N ALA A 60 8.57 -37.29 8.19
CA ALA A 60 9.72 -36.94 7.38
C ALA A 60 11.00 -37.61 7.89
N VAL A 61 11.21 -37.63 9.21
CA VAL A 61 12.37 -38.33 9.82
C VAL A 61 12.29 -39.84 9.58
N ALA A 62 11.09 -40.42 9.62
CA ALA A 62 10.90 -41.83 9.30
C ALA A 62 11.18 -42.14 7.82
N ASP A 63 10.68 -41.31 6.91
CA ASP A 63 10.89 -41.45 5.46
C ASP A 63 12.38 -41.27 5.09
N VAL A 64 13.07 -40.27 5.67
CA VAL A 64 14.53 -40.06 5.47
C VAL A 64 15.33 -41.29 5.93
N ASN A 65 15.03 -41.83 7.11
CA ASN A 65 15.75 -43.00 7.63
C ASN A 65 15.43 -44.30 6.86
N ALA A 66 14.31 -44.34 6.14
CA ALA A 66 13.92 -45.47 5.30
C ALA A 66 14.52 -45.40 3.89
N ASP A 67 14.95 -44.22 3.44
CA ASP A 67 15.53 -44.00 2.13
C ASP A 67 17.04 -44.34 2.13
N PRO A 68 17.50 -45.37 1.42
CA PRO A 68 18.92 -45.73 1.39
C PRO A 68 19.79 -44.75 0.61
N THR A 69 19.19 -43.80 -0.12
CA THR A 69 19.92 -42.83 -0.96
C THR A 69 20.37 -41.59 -0.17
N VAL A 70 19.77 -41.34 1.00
CA VAL A 70 20.07 -40.19 1.86
C VAL A 70 20.61 -40.67 3.20
N LEU A 71 21.76 -40.13 3.62
CA LEU A 71 22.44 -40.50 4.88
C LEU A 71 22.74 -42.01 5.03
N PRO A 72 23.33 -42.70 4.03
CA PRO A 72 23.63 -44.12 4.17
C PRO A 72 24.58 -44.39 5.34
N GLY A 73 24.16 -45.29 6.22
CA GLY A 73 24.90 -45.69 7.42
C GLY A 73 24.78 -44.71 8.60
N THR A 74 23.98 -43.64 8.49
CA THR A 74 23.79 -42.63 9.54
C THR A 74 22.31 -42.46 9.83
N LYS A 75 21.90 -42.71 11.08
CA LYS A 75 20.52 -42.51 11.51
C LYS A 75 20.26 -41.04 11.88
N LEU A 76 19.21 -40.45 11.34
CA LEU A 76 18.72 -39.14 11.77
C LEU A 76 17.80 -39.29 12.98
N SER A 77 18.12 -38.64 14.10
CA SER A 77 17.31 -38.64 15.31
C SER A 77 16.76 -37.25 15.63
N LEU A 78 15.54 -37.22 16.17
CA LEU A 78 14.77 -36.01 16.41
C LEU A 78 14.58 -35.78 17.91
N LEU A 79 14.92 -34.57 18.35
CA LEU A 79 14.63 -34.07 19.70
C LEU A 79 13.63 -32.91 19.58
N MET A 80 12.45 -33.04 20.16
CA MET A 80 11.43 -31.99 20.11
C MET A 80 11.28 -31.32 21.47
N GLN A 81 11.07 -29.99 21.47
CA GLN A 81 10.71 -29.22 22.65
C GLN A 81 9.48 -28.36 22.40
N ASP A 82 8.58 -28.33 23.38
CA ASP A 82 7.32 -27.59 23.31
C ASP A 82 7.50 -26.16 23.81
N THR A 83 7.21 -25.17 22.97
CA THR A 83 7.30 -23.76 23.36
C THR A 83 6.09 -23.26 24.15
N ASN A 84 5.01 -24.05 24.24
CA ASN A 84 3.78 -23.75 25.02
C ASN A 84 3.21 -22.33 24.77
N CYS A 85 3.24 -21.87 23.51
CA CYS A 85 2.80 -20.54 23.07
C CYS A 85 3.40 -19.36 23.88
N SER A 86 4.56 -19.54 24.50
CA SER A 86 5.21 -18.51 25.32
C SER A 86 6.59 -18.17 24.80
N GLY A 87 6.84 -16.89 24.53
CA GLY A 87 8.16 -16.41 24.10
C GLY A 87 9.25 -16.72 25.12
N PHE A 88 8.93 -16.60 26.42
CA PHE A 88 9.88 -16.86 27.50
C PHE A 88 10.16 -18.35 27.68
N VAL A 89 9.11 -19.19 27.82
CA VAL A 89 9.28 -20.65 27.97
C VAL A 89 9.95 -21.22 26.73
N GLY A 90 9.50 -20.82 25.54
CA GLY A 90 10.11 -21.25 24.30
C GLY A 90 11.58 -20.87 24.16
N THR A 91 11.99 -19.74 24.75
CA THR A 91 13.42 -19.37 24.80
C THR A 91 14.22 -20.32 25.67
N ILE A 92 13.71 -20.68 26.86
CA ILE A 92 14.37 -21.63 27.77
C ILE A 92 14.50 -23.01 27.10
N GLU A 93 13.40 -23.48 26.51
CA GLU A 93 13.34 -24.78 25.83
C GLU A 93 14.29 -24.86 24.63
N ALA A 94 14.45 -23.76 23.90
CA ALA A 94 15.44 -23.65 22.84
C ALA A 94 16.88 -23.80 23.34
N LEU A 95 17.23 -23.14 24.46
CA LEU A 95 18.55 -23.27 25.06
C LEU A 95 18.81 -24.69 25.57
N GLN A 96 17.81 -25.34 26.16
CA GLN A 96 17.89 -26.75 26.55
C GLN A 96 18.06 -27.68 25.35
N LEU A 97 17.43 -27.36 24.21
CA LEU A 97 17.59 -28.12 22.97
C LEU A 97 19.01 -27.99 22.40
N LEU A 98 19.56 -26.78 22.40
CA LEU A 98 20.92 -26.49 21.94
C LEU A 98 21.99 -27.14 22.82
N ALA A 99 21.72 -27.31 24.12
CA ALA A 99 22.60 -28.04 25.05
C ALA A 99 22.69 -29.56 24.76
N LYS A 100 21.83 -30.10 23.87
CA LYS A 100 21.81 -31.52 23.51
C LYS A 100 22.63 -31.84 22.25
N ASP A 101 23.57 -30.97 21.87
CA ASP A 101 24.48 -31.13 20.71
C ASP A 101 23.71 -31.47 19.42
N VAL A 102 22.67 -30.69 19.13
CA VAL A 102 21.91 -30.75 17.87
C VAL A 102 22.68 -30.05 16.75
N ILE A 103 22.65 -30.61 15.54
CA ILE A 103 23.38 -30.05 14.40
C ILE A 103 22.58 -29.01 13.60
N ALA A 104 21.26 -28.98 13.78
CA ALA A 104 20.33 -28.03 13.20
C ALA A 104 19.08 -27.97 14.06
N VAL A 105 18.39 -26.82 14.06
CA VAL A 105 17.11 -26.64 14.75
C VAL A 105 16.04 -26.30 13.73
N LEU A 106 14.97 -27.09 13.72
CA LEU A 106 13.76 -26.85 12.96
C LEU A 106 12.78 -26.00 13.78
N GLY A 107 12.29 -24.91 13.21
CA GLY A 107 11.54 -23.88 13.92
C GLY A 107 12.44 -22.70 14.35
N PRO A 108 12.00 -21.84 15.28
CA PRO A 108 10.70 -21.87 15.96
C PRO A 108 9.53 -21.48 15.04
N GLN A 109 8.31 -21.80 15.48
CA GLN A 109 7.09 -21.31 14.86
C GLN A 109 6.87 -19.81 15.09
N SER A 110 7.25 -19.29 16.25
CA SER A 110 7.08 -17.87 16.61
C SER A 110 8.27 -17.02 16.17
N SER A 111 8.00 -15.93 15.46
CA SER A 111 9.04 -14.95 15.11
C SER A 111 9.70 -14.31 16.33
N ALA A 112 8.95 -14.08 17.41
CA ALA A 112 9.50 -13.54 18.66
C ALA A 112 10.56 -14.48 19.27
N ILE A 113 10.28 -15.80 19.28
CA ILE A 113 11.28 -16.80 19.72
C ILE A 113 12.45 -16.82 18.72
N ALA A 114 12.18 -16.74 17.40
CA ALA A 114 13.23 -16.77 16.39
C ALA A 114 14.24 -15.64 16.59
N HIS A 115 13.81 -14.41 16.88
CA HIS A 115 14.70 -13.28 17.15
C HIS A 115 15.65 -13.56 18.31
N ILE A 116 15.11 -14.04 19.43
CA ILE A 116 15.89 -14.29 20.64
C ILE A 116 16.90 -15.42 20.40
N ILE A 117 16.43 -16.53 19.81
CA ILE A 117 17.25 -17.73 19.63
C ILE A 117 18.26 -17.58 18.49
N SER A 118 18.01 -16.70 17.52
CA SER A 118 18.99 -16.36 16.48
C SER A 118 20.32 -15.88 17.04
N HIS A 119 20.32 -15.11 18.14
CA HIS A 119 21.56 -14.71 18.81
C HIS A 119 22.32 -15.90 19.41
N ALA A 120 21.61 -16.87 19.99
CA ALA A 120 22.23 -18.07 20.55
C ALA A 120 22.81 -18.95 19.44
N VAL A 121 22.04 -19.25 18.39
CA VAL A 121 22.50 -20.12 17.31
C VAL A 121 23.64 -19.50 16.49
N ASN A 122 23.70 -18.18 16.37
CA ASN A 122 24.85 -17.48 15.77
C ASN A 122 26.15 -17.74 16.55
N LYS A 123 26.08 -17.77 17.89
CA LYS A 123 27.24 -18.04 18.74
C LYS A 123 27.62 -19.51 18.74
N LEU A 124 26.65 -20.41 18.58
CA LEU A 124 26.88 -21.86 18.52
C LEU A 124 27.12 -22.37 17.10
N GLN A 125 26.99 -21.51 16.09
CA GLN A 125 27.11 -21.84 14.67
C GLN A 125 26.14 -22.94 14.20
N VAL A 126 24.95 -22.99 14.78
CA VAL A 126 23.92 -24.01 14.45
C VAL A 126 22.93 -23.40 13.46
N PRO A 127 22.67 -24.01 12.28
CA PRO A 127 21.61 -23.53 11.39
C PRO A 127 20.24 -23.60 12.07
N LEU A 128 19.51 -22.48 12.04
CA LEU A 128 18.13 -22.36 12.53
C LEU A 128 17.19 -22.23 11.32
N ILE A 129 16.48 -23.31 11.01
CA ILE A 129 15.65 -23.44 9.81
C ILE A 129 14.19 -23.36 10.25
N SER A 130 13.57 -22.20 10.06
CA SER A 130 12.19 -22.01 10.47
C SER A 130 11.21 -22.25 9.32
N PHE A 131 10.23 -23.11 9.57
CA PHE A 131 9.11 -23.40 8.68
C PHE A 131 7.89 -22.50 8.93
N ALA A 132 7.93 -21.57 9.89
CA ALA A 132 6.76 -20.73 10.22
C ALA A 132 7.05 -19.31 10.74
N ALA A 133 8.29 -18.96 11.10
CA ALA A 133 8.66 -17.59 11.46
C ALA A 133 8.83 -16.72 10.20
N SER A 134 7.81 -15.93 9.89
CA SER A 134 7.69 -15.19 8.63
C SER A 134 8.11 -13.72 8.70
N ASP A 135 8.42 -13.19 9.90
CA ASP A 135 8.81 -11.78 10.11
C ASP A 135 9.98 -11.41 9.17
N PRO A 136 9.86 -10.36 8.33
CA PRO A 136 10.89 -9.96 7.39
C PRO A 136 12.22 -9.58 8.05
N THR A 137 12.19 -9.07 9.28
CA THR A 137 13.39 -8.58 9.98
C THR A 137 14.37 -9.70 10.37
N LEU A 138 13.92 -10.96 10.40
CA LEU A 138 14.78 -12.13 10.60
C LEU A 138 15.78 -12.36 9.44
N SER A 139 15.58 -11.74 8.27
CA SER A 139 16.59 -11.75 7.19
C SER A 139 17.76 -10.78 7.43
N SER A 140 17.77 -10.05 8.56
CA SER A 140 18.86 -9.14 8.93
C SER A 140 20.23 -9.82 8.90
N LEU A 141 21.28 -9.02 8.63
CA LEU A 141 22.67 -9.45 8.73
C LEU A 141 23.07 -9.82 10.17
N GLU A 142 22.28 -9.42 11.16
CA GLU A 142 22.44 -9.83 12.56
C GLU A 142 22.15 -11.33 12.78
N TYR A 143 21.43 -11.99 11.88
CA TYR A 143 20.98 -13.38 12.01
C TYR A 143 21.48 -14.27 10.85
N PRO A 144 22.81 -14.42 10.66
CA PRO A 144 23.37 -15.16 9.53
C PRO A 144 23.01 -16.66 9.54
N TYR A 145 22.78 -17.27 10.71
CA TYR A 145 22.40 -18.69 10.81
C TYR A 145 20.89 -18.95 10.71
N PHE A 146 20.06 -17.91 10.58
CA PHE A 146 18.63 -18.06 10.34
C PHE A 146 18.34 -18.27 8.85
N VAL A 147 17.63 -19.35 8.55
CA VAL A 147 17.16 -19.71 7.20
C VAL A 147 15.64 -19.86 7.25
N ARG A 148 14.94 -19.17 6.36
CA ARG A 148 13.47 -19.18 6.32
C ARG A 148 12.99 -20.19 5.29
N ALA A 149 12.57 -21.37 5.76
CA ALA A 149 11.98 -22.44 4.96
C ALA A 149 10.45 -22.28 4.79
N THR A 150 9.96 -21.04 4.78
CA THR A 150 8.56 -20.65 4.55
C THR A 150 8.55 -19.30 3.83
N GLN A 151 7.36 -18.80 3.48
CA GLN A 151 7.22 -17.51 2.82
C GLN A 151 7.36 -16.34 3.82
N SER A 152 8.07 -15.29 3.41
CA SER A 152 8.22 -14.07 4.23
C SER A 152 6.99 -13.17 4.14
N ASP A 153 6.60 -12.55 5.25
CA ASP A 153 5.52 -11.57 5.28
C ASP A 153 5.77 -10.37 4.37
N TYR A 154 7.02 -10.10 3.98
CA TYR A 154 7.33 -9.08 2.99
C TYR A 154 6.58 -9.32 1.67
N TYR A 155 6.53 -10.58 1.23
CA TYR A 155 5.81 -10.97 0.02
C TYR A 155 4.30 -11.09 0.27
N GLN A 156 3.89 -11.61 1.43
CA GLN A 156 2.48 -11.63 1.85
C GLN A 156 1.82 -10.25 1.80
N MET A 157 2.51 -9.25 2.36
CA MET A 157 2.00 -7.88 2.41
C MET A 157 2.05 -7.19 1.06
N SER A 158 2.98 -7.58 0.18
CA SER A 158 2.99 -7.17 -1.22
C SER A 158 1.78 -7.71 -2.00
N ALA A 159 1.37 -8.95 -1.72
CA ALA A 159 0.14 -9.54 -2.26
C ALA A 159 -1.11 -8.80 -1.74
N VAL A 160 -1.20 -8.57 -0.42
CA VAL A 160 -2.30 -7.80 0.19
C VAL A 160 -2.40 -6.38 -0.39
N ALA A 161 -1.28 -5.68 -0.54
CA ALA A 161 -1.27 -4.36 -1.16
C ALA A 161 -1.70 -4.39 -2.64
N SER A 162 -1.38 -5.47 -3.36
CA SER A 162 -1.84 -5.66 -4.75
C SER A 162 -3.36 -5.85 -4.80
N ILE A 163 -3.94 -6.64 -3.89
CA ILE A 163 -5.40 -6.82 -3.76
C ILE A 163 -6.09 -5.48 -3.47
N ILE A 164 -5.57 -4.73 -2.50
CA ILE A 164 -6.10 -3.40 -2.12
C ILE A 164 -6.05 -2.43 -3.31
N SER A 165 -4.95 -2.45 -4.07
CA SER A 165 -4.78 -1.64 -5.27
C SER A 165 -5.76 -2.03 -6.38
N GLN A 166 -6.02 -3.32 -6.60
CA GLN A 166 -6.96 -3.80 -7.62
C GLN A 166 -8.39 -3.30 -7.36
N TYR A 167 -8.82 -3.32 -6.09
CA TYR A 167 -10.16 -2.84 -5.71
C TYR A 167 -10.25 -1.32 -5.54
N GLN A 168 -9.13 -0.61 -5.73
CA GLN A 168 -8.99 0.85 -5.68
C GLN A 168 -9.23 1.46 -4.29
N TRP A 169 -8.99 0.71 -3.22
CA TRP A 169 -9.07 1.26 -1.87
C TRP A 169 -7.77 1.98 -1.49
N ARG A 170 -7.90 3.18 -0.91
CA ARG A 170 -6.77 4.07 -0.60
C ARG A 170 -6.31 3.99 0.85
N GLU A 171 -7.22 3.67 1.75
CA GLU A 171 -6.99 3.71 3.19
C GLU A 171 -7.48 2.41 3.84
N VAL A 172 -6.62 1.79 4.65
CA VAL A 172 -6.92 0.55 5.37
C VAL A 172 -6.63 0.67 6.85
N ILE A 173 -7.30 -0.15 7.65
CA ILE A 173 -7.04 -0.33 9.08
C ILE A 173 -6.28 -1.64 9.24
N ALA A 174 -5.12 -1.59 9.87
CA ALA A 174 -4.32 -2.77 10.17
C ALA A 174 -4.58 -3.23 11.61
N ILE A 175 -5.15 -4.41 11.78
CA ILE A 175 -5.33 -5.09 13.06
C ILE A 175 -4.24 -6.15 13.21
N TYR A 176 -3.42 -6.06 14.25
CA TYR A 176 -2.29 -6.96 14.42
C TYR A 176 -1.94 -7.23 15.88
N VAL A 177 -1.29 -8.37 16.11
CA VAL A 177 -0.73 -8.71 17.42
C VAL A 177 0.54 -7.88 17.66
N ASP A 178 0.68 -7.24 18.81
CA ASP A 178 1.82 -6.35 19.13
C ASP A 178 3.04 -7.15 19.63
N ASP A 179 3.51 -8.07 18.80
CA ASP A 179 4.79 -8.78 18.94
C ASP A 179 5.67 -8.53 17.69
N ASP A 180 6.81 -9.20 17.60
CA ASP A 180 7.76 -9.03 16.50
C ASP A 180 7.11 -9.41 15.15
N TYR A 181 6.38 -10.54 15.12
CA TYR A 181 5.62 -10.99 13.94
C TYR A 181 4.66 -9.90 13.44
N GLY A 182 3.77 -9.42 14.29
CA GLY A 182 2.76 -8.45 13.87
C GLY A 182 3.37 -7.08 13.52
N ARG A 183 4.34 -6.58 14.28
CA ARG A 183 5.02 -5.30 13.98
C ARG A 183 5.81 -5.36 12.67
N GLY A 184 6.53 -6.46 12.44
CA GLY A 184 7.28 -6.71 11.21
C GLY A 184 6.36 -6.74 9.99
N GLY A 185 5.27 -7.52 10.07
CA GLY A 185 4.27 -7.60 9.00
C GLY A 185 3.59 -6.25 8.70
N ILE A 186 3.16 -5.51 9.72
CA ILE A 186 2.49 -4.21 9.50
C ILE A 186 3.46 -3.13 8.97
N THR A 187 4.75 -3.23 9.30
CA THR A 187 5.76 -2.36 8.68
C THR A 187 5.89 -2.67 7.19
N ALA A 188 6.01 -3.94 6.82
CA ALA A 188 6.05 -4.36 5.42
C ALA A 188 4.77 -4.00 4.64
N LEU A 189 3.60 -4.06 5.28
CA LEU A 189 2.33 -3.61 4.71
C LEU A 189 2.33 -2.11 4.41
N GLY A 190 2.85 -1.29 5.33
CA GLY A 190 2.98 0.16 5.12
C GLY A 190 3.81 0.47 3.89
N ASP A 191 4.97 -0.18 3.76
CA ASP A 191 5.88 0.00 2.63
C ASP A 191 5.26 -0.49 1.31
N ALA A 192 4.57 -1.63 1.32
CA ALA A 192 3.90 -2.19 0.15
C ALA A 192 2.73 -1.31 -0.33
N LEU A 193 1.93 -0.76 0.60
CA LEU A 193 0.83 0.15 0.28
C LEU A 193 1.32 1.48 -0.27
N ALA A 194 2.40 2.02 0.30
CA ALA A 194 2.99 3.29 -0.17
C ALA A 194 3.42 3.20 -1.65
N LYS A 195 3.99 2.06 -2.07
CA LYS A 195 4.33 1.79 -3.48
C LYS A 195 3.12 1.79 -4.43
N LYS A 196 1.90 1.65 -3.88
CA LYS A 196 0.62 1.61 -4.62
C LYS A 196 -0.24 2.85 -4.39
N MET A 197 0.30 3.92 -3.80
CA MET A 197 -0.44 5.14 -3.47
C MET A 197 -1.66 4.87 -2.57
N SER A 198 -1.50 3.94 -1.63
CA SER A 198 -2.43 3.66 -0.54
C SER A 198 -1.68 3.75 0.79
N LYS A 199 -2.39 3.85 1.91
CA LYS A 199 -1.78 3.97 3.24
C LYS A 199 -2.58 3.25 4.32
N ILE A 200 -1.93 2.99 5.45
CA ILE A 200 -2.59 2.54 6.67
C ILE A 200 -3.12 3.78 7.40
N ALA A 201 -4.45 3.91 7.49
CA ALA A 201 -5.10 5.01 8.22
C ALA A 201 -4.94 4.85 9.73
N TYR A 202 -5.00 3.61 10.22
CA TYR A 202 -4.82 3.31 11.64
C TYR A 202 -4.20 1.93 11.87
N LYS A 203 -3.34 1.85 12.89
CA LYS A 203 -2.64 0.65 13.34
C LYS A 203 -3.22 0.21 14.67
N ALA A 204 -4.20 -0.69 14.63
CA ALA A 204 -4.86 -1.25 15.80
C ALA A 204 -4.06 -2.43 16.37
N LYS A 205 -3.52 -2.22 17.57
CA LYS A 205 -2.66 -3.16 18.28
C LYS A 205 -3.48 -4.06 19.18
N LEU A 206 -3.18 -5.35 19.16
CA LEU A 206 -3.71 -6.34 20.11
C LEU A 206 -2.55 -6.90 20.94
N PRO A 207 -2.60 -6.83 22.28
CA PRO A 207 -1.59 -7.49 23.09
C PRO A 207 -1.62 -9.02 22.85
N PRO A 208 -0.47 -9.72 22.89
CA PRO A 208 -0.45 -11.17 22.83
C PRO A 208 -1.36 -11.79 23.90
N GLY A 209 -2.24 -12.72 23.49
CA GLY A 209 -3.22 -13.33 24.39
C GLY A 209 -4.39 -12.41 24.80
N ALA A 210 -4.67 -11.35 24.03
CA ALA A 210 -5.81 -10.47 24.27
C ALA A 210 -7.13 -11.25 24.45
N GLY A 211 -7.82 -10.99 25.56
CA GLY A 211 -9.16 -11.53 25.80
C GLY A 211 -10.22 -10.88 24.91
N ARG A 212 -11.39 -11.53 24.83
CA ARG A 212 -12.51 -11.08 23.99
C ARG A 212 -12.93 -9.63 24.24
N THR A 213 -12.95 -9.17 25.50
CA THR A 213 -13.33 -7.79 25.85
C THR A 213 -12.38 -6.77 25.24
N ALA A 214 -11.07 -6.96 25.38
CA ALA A 214 -10.07 -6.06 24.79
C ALA A 214 -10.17 -6.03 23.25
N ILE A 215 -10.48 -7.18 22.63
CA ILE A 215 -10.73 -7.27 21.19
C ILE A 215 -11.98 -6.48 20.80
N GLN A 216 -13.08 -6.59 21.56
CA GLN A 216 -14.31 -5.84 21.30
C GLN A 216 -14.10 -4.34 21.44
N ASP A 217 -13.38 -3.90 22.48
CA ASP A 217 -13.06 -2.49 22.70
C ASP A 217 -12.24 -1.90 21.53
N MET A 218 -11.23 -2.64 21.08
CA MET A 218 -10.45 -2.28 19.90
C MET A 218 -11.33 -2.23 18.64
N LEU A 219 -12.19 -3.23 18.43
CA LEU A 219 -13.10 -3.28 17.27
C LEU A 219 -14.08 -2.10 17.25
N MET A 220 -14.64 -1.72 18.40
CA MET A 220 -15.48 -0.52 18.52
C MET A 220 -14.69 0.74 18.16
N GLN A 221 -13.44 0.86 18.64
CA GLN A 221 -12.58 2.01 18.32
C GLN A 221 -12.30 2.12 16.81
N VAL A 222 -11.94 1.02 16.14
CA VAL A 222 -11.65 1.06 14.70
C VAL A 222 -12.92 1.25 13.86
N ASN A 223 -14.09 0.84 14.37
CA ASN A 223 -15.35 1.05 13.70
C ASN A 223 -15.77 2.54 13.65
N GLU A 224 -15.25 3.38 14.55
CA GLU A 224 -15.47 4.83 14.51
C GLU A 224 -14.67 5.53 13.39
N MET A 225 -13.74 4.83 12.74
CA MET A 225 -12.91 5.39 11.67
C MET A 225 -13.63 5.36 10.32
N GLU A 226 -13.14 6.11 9.33
CA GLU A 226 -13.78 6.19 8.01
C GLU A 226 -13.58 4.92 7.18
N SER A 227 -12.37 4.32 7.23
CA SER A 227 -12.07 3.12 6.46
C SER A 227 -12.90 1.93 6.94
N ARG A 228 -13.33 1.10 5.99
CA ARG A 228 -14.01 -0.18 6.20
C ARG A 228 -13.23 -1.36 5.64
N VAL A 229 -11.96 -1.13 5.30
CA VAL A 229 -11.03 -2.17 4.82
C VAL A 229 -10.09 -2.54 5.95
N TYR A 230 -10.28 -3.73 6.50
CA TYR A 230 -9.54 -4.26 7.64
C TYR A 230 -8.57 -5.33 7.16
N VAL A 231 -7.27 -5.14 7.43
CA VAL A 231 -6.23 -6.16 7.25
C VAL A 231 -5.93 -6.77 8.60
N VAL A 232 -6.12 -8.08 8.75
CA VAL A 232 -6.01 -8.80 10.02
C VAL A 232 -4.78 -9.71 9.99
N HIS A 233 -3.73 -9.30 10.69
CA HIS A 233 -2.45 -9.98 10.77
C HIS A 233 -2.11 -10.37 12.23
N VAL A 234 -2.64 -11.51 12.64
CA VAL A 234 -2.60 -11.99 14.03
C VAL A 234 -2.28 -13.48 14.06
N ASN A 235 -2.03 -14.03 15.25
CA ASN A 235 -1.88 -15.47 15.42
C ASN A 235 -3.22 -16.21 15.24
N PRO A 236 -3.23 -17.45 14.72
CA PRO A 236 -4.45 -18.23 14.48
C PRO A 236 -5.47 -18.23 15.64
N ASP A 237 -4.99 -18.42 16.87
CA ASP A 237 -5.83 -18.55 18.06
C ASP A 237 -6.57 -17.24 18.41
N SER A 238 -5.90 -16.08 18.24
CA SER A 238 -6.50 -14.77 18.47
C SER A 238 -7.41 -14.34 17.32
N GLY A 239 -7.08 -14.73 16.08
CA GLY A 239 -7.79 -14.32 14.87
C GLY A 239 -9.24 -14.77 14.82
N MET A 240 -9.55 -16.00 15.23
CA MET A 240 -10.93 -16.47 15.29
C MET A 240 -11.77 -15.71 16.34
N THR A 241 -11.14 -15.27 17.43
CA THR A 241 -11.79 -14.43 18.44
C THR A 241 -12.11 -13.04 17.88
N VAL A 242 -11.23 -12.47 17.03
CA VAL A 242 -11.49 -11.20 16.32
C VAL A 242 -12.73 -11.31 15.45
N PHE A 243 -12.85 -12.34 14.61
CA PHE A 243 -14.00 -12.48 13.70
C PHE A 243 -15.32 -12.78 14.43
N SER A 244 -15.30 -13.64 15.46
CA SER A 244 -16.49 -13.88 16.27
C SER A 244 -16.96 -12.63 17.03
N ALA A 245 -16.03 -11.80 17.51
CA ALA A 245 -16.33 -10.50 18.11
C ALA A 245 -16.87 -9.50 17.06
N ALA A 246 -16.22 -9.39 15.90
CA ALA A 246 -16.63 -8.51 14.81
C ALA A 246 -18.05 -8.82 14.33
N LYS A 247 -18.40 -10.10 14.21
CA LYS A 247 -19.76 -10.53 13.89
C LYS A 247 -20.77 -10.11 14.97
N SER A 248 -20.44 -10.31 16.25
CA SER A 248 -21.32 -9.89 17.35
C SER A 248 -21.55 -8.37 17.41
N LEU A 249 -20.62 -7.59 16.85
CA LEU A 249 -20.71 -6.13 16.72
C LEU A 249 -21.35 -5.69 15.38
N GLY A 250 -21.81 -6.63 14.54
CA GLY A 250 -22.42 -6.30 13.24
C GLY A 250 -21.42 -5.88 12.15
N MET A 251 -20.11 -6.03 12.39
CA MET A 251 -19.03 -5.63 11.47
C MET A 251 -18.76 -6.67 10.36
N MET A 252 -19.58 -7.72 10.27
CA MET A 252 -19.58 -8.73 9.19
C MET A 252 -20.76 -8.54 8.22
N SER A 253 -21.33 -7.33 8.19
CA SER A 253 -22.44 -6.95 7.32
C SER A 253 -21.96 -6.31 6.01
N SER A 254 -22.90 -5.98 5.11
CA SER A 254 -22.58 -5.31 3.84
C SER A 254 -21.85 -3.97 4.06
N GLY A 255 -20.84 -3.70 3.24
CA GLY A 255 -20.01 -2.49 3.32
C GLY A 255 -18.65 -2.68 4.02
N TYR A 256 -18.45 -3.78 4.74
CA TYR A 256 -17.18 -4.15 5.36
C TYR A 256 -16.31 -5.00 4.43
N VAL A 257 -15.00 -4.83 4.53
CA VAL A 257 -14.01 -5.62 3.81
C VAL A 257 -13.01 -6.15 4.82
N TRP A 258 -12.82 -7.47 4.81
CA TRP A 258 -11.88 -8.15 5.70
C TRP A 258 -10.87 -8.95 4.87
N ILE A 259 -9.60 -8.66 5.08
CA ILE A 259 -8.48 -9.38 4.47
C ILE A 259 -7.66 -9.99 5.62
N ALA A 260 -7.75 -11.30 5.78
CA ALA A 260 -6.90 -12.04 6.70
C ALA A 260 -5.62 -12.49 5.98
N THR A 261 -4.49 -12.50 6.70
CA THR A 261 -3.28 -13.15 6.20
C THR A 261 -3.38 -14.68 6.26
N ASP A 262 -2.33 -15.39 5.86
CA ASP A 262 -2.30 -16.84 5.71
C ASP A 262 -2.71 -17.67 6.93
N TRP A 263 -2.61 -17.11 8.14
CA TRP A 263 -3.08 -17.76 9.37
C TRP A 263 -4.53 -18.28 9.24
N LEU A 264 -5.44 -17.57 8.55
CA LEU A 264 -6.84 -18.01 8.46
C LEU A 264 -6.98 -19.24 7.57
N SER A 265 -6.25 -19.27 6.44
CA SER A 265 -6.18 -20.48 5.61
C SER A 265 -5.62 -21.66 6.39
N SER A 266 -4.62 -21.45 7.25
CA SER A 266 -4.05 -22.52 8.09
C SER A 266 -5.07 -23.10 9.09
N VAL A 267 -5.98 -22.27 9.63
CA VAL A 267 -7.06 -22.72 10.51
C VAL A 267 -8.06 -23.58 9.74
N ILE A 268 -8.48 -23.12 8.56
CA ILE A 268 -9.44 -23.81 7.70
C ILE A 268 -8.88 -25.14 7.21
N ASP A 269 -7.61 -25.15 6.80
CA ASP A 269 -6.93 -26.36 6.34
C ASP A 269 -6.71 -27.34 7.49
N SER A 270 -6.41 -26.87 8.70
CA SER A 270 -6.13 -27.74 9.85
C SER A 270 -7.38 -28.19 10.61
N SER A 271 -8.58 -27.70 10.29
CA SER A 271 -9.80 -28.08 11.01
C SER A 271 -10.44 -29.36 10.45
N GLY A 272 -10.06 -29.79 9.24
CA GLY A 272 -10.38 -31.11 8.69
C GLY A 272 -11.84 -31.35 8.28
N HIS A 273 -12.76 -30.72 9.00
CA HIS A 273 -14.11 -30.37 8.62
C HIS A 273 -14.19 -28.85 8.73
N VAL A 274 -14.97 -28.25 7.84
CA VAL A 274 -15.31 -26.84 7.95
C VAL A 274 -16.12 -26.69 9.24
N ASP A 275 -15.48 -26.22 10.31
CA ASP A 275 -16.20 -25.86 11.53
C ASP A 275 -17.26 -24.84 11.12
N SER A 276 -18.53 -25.19 11.35
CA SER A 276 -19.67 -24.35 10.95
C SER A 276 -19.47 -22.95 11.48
N ASP A 277 -18.97 -22.84 12.72
CA ASP A 277 -18.79 -21.59 13.42
C ASP A 277 -17.66 -20.76 12.80
N ALA A 278 -16.58 -21.42 12.33
CA ALA A 278 -15.47 -20.71 11.70
C ALA A 278 -15.89 -20.07 10.36
N THR A 279 -16.65 -20.78 9.55
CA THR A 279 -17.12 -20.27 8.25
C THR A 279 -18.24 -19.26 8.43
N GLU A 280 -19.13 -19.49 9.38
CA GLU A 280 -20.21 -18.56 9.70
C GLU A 280 -19.69 -17.22 10.23
N ASN A 281 -18.53 -17.22 10.91
CA ASN A 281 -17.90 -16.01 11.45
C ASN A 281 -16.99 -15.29 10.44
N THR A 282 -16.60 -15.96 9.36
CA THR A 282 -15.64 -15.43 8.36
C THR A 282 -16.23 -15.33 6.95
N GLN A 283 -17.56 -15.38 6.84
CA GLN A 283 -18.27 -15.25 5.57
C GLN A 283 -17.89 -13.94 4.84
N GLY A 284 -17.41 -14.07 3.62
CA GLY A 284 -17.00 -12.96 2.76
C GLY A 284 -15.59 -12.42 3.01
N VAL A 285 -14.82 -13.04 3.90
CA VAL A 285 -13.42 -12.68 4.15
C VAL A 285 -12.55 -13.15 2.97
N ILE A 286 -11.57 -12.34 2.59
CA ILE A 286 -10.47 -12.74 1.72
C ILE A 286 -9.32 -13.22 2.60
N THR A 287 -8.74 -14.38 2.31
CA THR A 287 -7.52 -14.85 2.95
C THR A 287 -6.48 -15.25 1.91
N LEU A 288 -5.22 -15.18 2.30
CA LEU A 288 -4.12 -15.74 1.51
C LEU A 288 -3.85 -17.16 1.99
N ARG A 289 -3.27 -18.00 1.13
CA ARG A 289 -2.66 -19.29 1.48
C ARG A 289 -1.30 -19.36 0.79
N GLN A 290 -0.26 -19.81 1.48
CA GLN A 290 1.04 -19.99 0.83
C GLN A 290 0.91 -21.07 -0.25
N HIS A 291 1.28 -20.73 -1.49
CA HIS A 291 1.03 -21.61 -2.62
C HIS A 291 1.85 -22.90 -2.52
N VAL A 292 1.18 -24.04 -2.63
CA VAL A 292 1.79 -25.37 -2.72
C VAL A 292 1.21 -26.05 -3.97
N ALA A 293 2.07 -26.29 -4.95
CA ALA A 293 1.65 -26.89 -6.22
C ALA A 293 1.16 -28.33 -6.02
N ASP A 294 0.07 -28.69 -6.70
CA ASP A 294 -0.45 -30.07 -6.69
C ASP A 294 0.55 -31.00 -7.39
N SER A 295 1.27 -31.79 -6.59
CA SER A 295 2.35 -32.65 -7.05
C SER A 295 2.11 -34.10 -6.65
N GLY A 296 2.66 -35.04 -7.43
CA GLY A 296 2.62 -36.46 -7.08
C GLY A 296 3.23 -36.76 -5.69
N ILE A 297 4.22 -35.97 -5.26
CA ILE A 297 4.82 -36.06 -3.93
C ILE A 297 3.79 -35.70 -2.86
N GLN A 298 3.09 -34.57 -3.01
CA GLN A 298 2.02 -34.15 -2.11
C GLN A 298 0.89 -35.19 -2.05
N GLN A 299 0.44 -35.69 -3.20
CA GLN A 299 -0.61 -36.71 -3.29
C GLN A 299 -0.21 -38.04 -2.61
N SER A 300 1.09 -38.38 -2.59
CA SER A 300 1.60 -39.56 -1.88
C SER A 300 1.71 -39.37 -0.36
N LEU A 301 1.95 -38.12 0.08
CA LEU A 301 2.10 -37.77 1.50
C LEU A 301 0.76 -37.66 2.21
N LEU A 302 -0.24 -37.06 1.54
CA LEU A 302 -1.58 -36.80 2.07
C LEU A 302 -2.22 -38.05 2.74
N PRO A 303 -2.27 -39.23 2.12
CA PRO A 303 -2.83 -40.44 2.73
C PRO A 303 -2.05 -40.91 3.97
N LYS A 304 -0.71 -40.84 3.95
CA LYS A 304 0.14 -41.23 5.07
C LYS A 304 -0.14 -40.33 6.29
N LEU A 305 -0.16 -39.02 6.05
CA LEU A 305 -0.41 -38.03 7.09
C LEU A 305 -1.83 -38.18 7.65
N ASN A 306 -2.83 -38.30 6.78
CA ASN A 306 -4.21 -38.51 7.20
C ASN A 306 -4.39 -39.78 8.04
N ASN A 307 -3.65 -40.87 7.76
CA ASN A 307 -3.70 -42.08 8.58
C ASN A 307 -3.10 -41.86 9.99
N LEU A 308 -1.99 -41.12 10.08
CA LEU A 308 -1.38 -40.76 11.36
C LEU A 308 -2.32 -39.88 12.20
N THR A 309 -2.99 -38.92 11.57
CA THR A 309 -3.84 -37.95 12.26
C THR A 309 -5.25 -38.48 12.56
N ARG A 310 -5.74 -39.47 11.78
CA ARG A 310 -7.05 -40.14 12.00
C ARG A 310 -7.09 -40.96 13.30
N LYS A 311 -5.95 -41.37 13.85
CA LYS A 311 -5.87 -41.96 15.19
C LYS A 311 -6.13 -40.94 16.32
N GLU A 312 -6.11 -39.64 16.01
CA GLU A 312 -6.27 -38.55 16.99
C GLU A 312 -7.49 -37.64 16.72
N ASN A 313 -8.43 -38.01 15.83
CA ASN A 313 -9.54 -37.14 15.37
C ASN A 313 -9.06 -35.79 14.79
N ARG A 314 -7.92 -35.78 14.08
CA ARG A 314 -7.34 -34.59 13.45
C ARG A 314 -7.20 -34.85 11.95
N SER A 315 -7.64 -33.94 11.10
CA SER A 315 -7.09 -33.71 9.75
C SER A 315 -6.84 -32.20 9.68
N SER A 316 -5.89 -31.64 8.95
CA SER A 316 -5.58 -31.89 7.55
C SER A 316 -4.26 -31.17 7.18
N PHE A 317 -3.76 -31.44 5.98
CA PHE A 317 -2.55 -30.85 5.41
C PHE A 317 -2.65 -29.33 5.25
N SER A 318 -1.65 -28.59 5.73
CA SER A 318 -1.51 -27.15 5.53
C SER A 318 -0.21 -26.83 4.77
N SER A 319 -0.06 -25.59 4.28
CA SER A 319 1.21 -25.15 3.70
C SER A 319 2.38 -25.26 4.68
N TYR A 320 2.15 -24.95 5.97
CA TYR A 320 3.15 -25.13 7.03
C TYR A 320 3.58 -26.59 7.20
N THR A 321 2.66 -27.54 7.00
CA THR A 321 2.95 -28.97 7.02
C THR A 321 3.93 -29.35 5.91
N ALA A 322 3.71 -28.85 4.68
CA ALA A 322 4.60 -29.08 3.55
C ALA A 322 6.00 -28.52 3.82
N HIS A 323 6.08 -27.27 4.28
CA HIS A 323 7.34 -26.61 4.61
C HIS A 323 8.11 -27.30 5.74
N ALA A 324 7.42 -27.78 6.78
CA ALA A 324 8.06 -28.50 7.87
C ALA A 324 8.59 -29.87 7.43
N TYR A 325 7.83 -30.61 6.61
CA TYR A 325 8.27 -31.87 6.03
C TYR A 325 9.53 -31.67 5.17
N ASP A 326 9.50 -30.68 4.27
CA ASP A 326 10.64 -30.34 3.41
C ASP A 326 11.85 -29.81 4.20
N SER A 327 11.63 -29.16 5.34
CA SER A 327 12.73 -28.68 6.20
C SER A 327 13.55 -29.84 6.79
N VAL A 328 12.92 -30.99 7.08
CA VAL A 328 13.65 -32.20 7.51
C VAL A 328 14.49 -32.77 6.37
N TRP A 329 13.92 -32.88 5.17
CA TRP A 329 14.63 -33.32 3.96
C TRP A 329 15.78 -32.39 3.59
N LEU A 330 15.57 -31.07 3.72
CA LEU A 330 16.60 -30.06 3.54
C LEU A 330 17.81 -30.31 4.45
N VAL A 331 17.57 -30.54 5.75
CA VAL A 331 18.66 -30.86 6.68
C VAL A 331 19.33 -32.18 6.31
N ALA A 332 18.56 -33.22 5.97
CA ALA A 332 19.11 -34.52 5.60
C ALA A 332 20.04 -34.43 4.37
N HIS A 333 19.62 -33.74 3.31
CA HIS A 333 20.44 -33.51 2.12
C HIS A 333 21.68 -32.66 2.42
N ALA A 334 21.53 -31.58 3.22
CA ALA A 334 22.66 -30.73 3.58
C ALA A 334 23.71 -31.50 4.39
N VAL A 335 23.28 -32.36 5.33
CA VAL A 335 24.17 -33.20 6.13
C VAL A 335 24.84 -34.27 5.28
N GLU A 336 24.12 -34.91 4.36
CA GLU A 336 24.72 -35.88 3.44
C GLU A 336 25.81 -35.23 2.59
N GLN A 337 25.55 -34.05 2.02
CA GLN A 337 26.57 -33.31 1.27
C GLN A 337 27.75 -32.88 2.14
N PHE A 338 27.49 -32.47 3.38
CA PHE A 338 28.53 -32.08 4.34
C PHE A 338 29.45 -33.25 4.69
N LEU A 339 28.89 -34.43 4.99
CA LEU A 339 29.63 -35.65 5.31
C LEU A 339 30.37 -36.21 4.10
N SER A 340 29.73 -36.20 2.92
CA SER A 340 30.35 -36.64 1.67
C SER A 340 31.51 -35.76 1.21
N ALA A 341 31.54 -34.49 1.63
CA ALA A 341 32.70 -33.60 1.44
C ALA A 341 33.85 -33.86 2.42
N GLY A 342 33.76 -34.89 3.28
CA GLY A 342 34.81 -35.29 4.22
C GLY A 342 34.85 -34.48 5.51
N ASN A 343 33.81 -33.69 5.83
CA ASN A 343 33.74 -32.94 7.08
C ASN A 343 33.29 -33.84 8.24
N ALA A 344 33.83 -33.59 9.43
CA ALA A 344 33.47 -34.28 10.67
C ALA A 344 32.47 -33.45 11.49
N ILE A 345 31.41 -34.08 12.01
CA ILE A 345 30.53 -33.46 13.01
C ILE A 345 31.22 -33.54 14.37
N SER A 346 31.52 -32.38 14.95
CA SER A 346 32.14 -32.28 16.27
C SER A 346 31.74 -30.98 16.96
N PHE A 347 31.82 -30.99 18.29
CA PHE A 347 31.41 -29.87 19.13
C PHE A 347 32.59 -29.42 19.99
N SER A 348 32.77 -28.11 20.15
CA SER A 348 33.82 -27.52 20.98
C SER A 348 33.23 -26.65 22.10
N VAL A 349 33.92 -26.62 23.24
CA VAL A 349 33.54 -25.75 24.35
C VAL A 349 33.88 -24.31 24.01
N ASN A 350 32.91 -23.41 24.13
CA ASN A 350 33.15 -21.98 23.93
C ASN A 350 33.78 -21.38 25.20
N GLN A 351 35.05 -20.97 25.13
CA GLN A 351 35.74 -20.36 26.27
C GLN A 351 35.12 -19.03 26.73
N ASN A 352 34.32 -18.38 25.88
CA ASN A 352 33.61 -17.14 26.22
C ASN A 352 32.25 -17.38 26.90
N LEU A 353 31.73 -18.62 26.87
CA LEU A 353 30.53 -19.04 27.60
C LEU A 353 30.96 -19.69 28.93
N GLN A 354 31.64 -18.93 29.80
CA GLN A 354 31.98 -19.43 31.12
C GLN A 354 30.77 -19.41 32.05
N ALA A 355 30.67 -20.42 32.91
CA ALA A 355 29.68 -20.45 33.97
C ALA A 355 29.81 -19.18 34.84
N ILE A 356 28.73 -18.40 34.91
CA ILE A 356 28.63 -17.34 35.92
C ILE A 356 28.57 -18.06 37.27
N LYS A 357 29.58 -17.86 38.14
CA LYS A 357 29.66 -18.51 39.46
C LYS A 357 28.34 -18.31 40.22
N GLY A 358 27.65 -19.42 40.52
CA GLY A 358 26.38 -19.44 41.26
C GLY A 358 25.11 -19.42 40.39
N SER A 359 25.22 -19.38 39.06
CA SER A 359 24.08 -19.53 38.15
C SER A 359 23.66 -21.00 38.02
N SER A 360 22.36 -21.28 38.15
CA SER A 360 21.76 -22.59 37.85
C SER A 360 21.59 -22.85 36.35
N LEU A 361 21.73 -21.83 35.51
CA LEU A 361 21.71 -21.97 34.06
C LEU A 361 23.02 -22.61 33.61
N GLN A 362 22.97 -23.86 33.15
CA GLN A 362 24.09 -24.66 32.66
C GLN A 362 24.61 -24.15 31.30
N LEU A 363 25.01 -22.87 31.19
CA LEU A 363 25.53 -22.30 29.93
C LEU A 363 26.82 -22.97 29.45
N ASP A 364 27.57 -23.58 30.38
CA ASP A 364 28.75 -24.41 30.13
C ASP A 364 28.43 -25.71 29.37
N SER A 365 27.17 -26.12 29.33
CA SER A 365 26.71 -27.23 28.48
C SER A 365 26.58 -26.85 27.00
N LEU A 366 26.49 -25.56 26.67
CA LEU A 366 26.36 -25.10 25.29
C LEU A 366 27.70 -25.19 24.56
N ARG A 367 27.70 -25.90 23.43
CA ARG A 367 28.89 -26.13 22.62
C ARG A 367 28.72 -25.58 21.21
N VAL A 368 29.83 -25.14 20.63
CA VAL A 368 29.87 -24.63 19.26
C VAL A 368 29.96 -25.82 18.31
N LEU A 369 29.11 -25.84 17.29
CA LEU A 369 29.19 -26.79 16.19
C LEU A 369 30.37 -26.43 15.29
N ASN A 370 31.42 -27.25 15.30
CA ASN A 370 32.59 -27.03 14.47
C ASN A 370 32.22 -27.21 12.99
N ASN A 371 32.68 -26.30 12.12
CA ASN A 371 32.29 -26.22 10.70
C ASN A 371 30.77 -25.99 10.49
N GLY A 372 30.08 -25.39 11.47
CA GLY A 372 28.66 -25.06 11.33
C GLY A 372 28.36 -24.05 10.22
N ASP A 373 29.31 -23.17 9.91
CA ASP A 373 29.31 -22.29 8.73
C ASP A 373 29.29 -23.08 7.41
N LYS A 374 30.09 -24.14 7.29
CA LYS A 374 30.06 -25.02 6.11
C LYS A 374 28.76 -25.82 6.02
N LEU A 375 28.20 -26.25 7.14
CA LEU A 375 26.89 -26.92 7.14
C LEU A 375 25.79 -25.95 6.67
N LEU A 376 25.81 -24.71 7.17
CA LEU A 376 24.93 -23.65 6.70
C LEU A 376 25.08 -23.40 5.20
N GLU A 377 26.32 -23.39 4.67
CA GLU A 377 26.57 -23.28 3.24
C GLU A 377 25.87 -24.41 2.45
N LYS A 378 25.91 -25.66 2.96
CA LYS A 378 25.19 -26.78 2.36
C LYS A 378 23.67 -26.66 2.44
N VAL A 379 23.15 -26.08 3.52
CA VAL A 379 21.71 -25.75 3.62
C VAL A 379 21.32 -24.73 2.54
N LEU A 380 22.12 -23.68 2.34
CA LEU A 380 21.83 -22.63 1.35
C LEU A 380 22.07 -23.08 -0.10
N GLN A 381 22.95 -24.05 -0.33
CA GLN A 381 23.20 -24.68 -1.64
C GLN A 381 22.18 -25.78 -2.00
N ALA A 382 21.27 -26.12 -1.10
CA ALA A 382 20.28 -27.15 -1.34
C ALA A 382 19.40 -26.80 -2.56
N ASN A 383 19.18 -27.80 -3.40
CA ASN A 383 18.39 -27.69 -4.60
C ASN A 383 17.70 -29.02 -4.86
N PHE A 384 16.45 -29.14 -4.43
CA PHE A 384 15.63 -30.33 -4.63
C PHE A 384 14.15 -29.94 -4.74
N THR A 385 13.34 -30.83 -5.29
CA THR A 385 11.89 -30.65 -5.35
C THR A 385 11.26 -31.41 -4.18
N GLY A 386 10.69 -30.65 -3.24
CA GLY A 386 9.96 -31.17 -2.09
C GLY A 386 8.45 -31.13 -2.31
N VAL A 387 7.70 -31.32 -1.22
CA VAL A 387 6.24 -31.27 -1.18
C VAL A 387 5.72 -29.85 -1.46
N SER A 388 6.42 -28.83 -0.94
CA SER A 388 6.09 -27.42 -1.12
C SER A 388 6.54 -26.84 -2.48
N GLY A 389 7.14 -27.67 -3.34
CA GLY A 389 7.70 -27.28 -4.63
C GLY A 389 9.22 -27.22 -4.61
N GLN A 390 9.82 -26.30 -5.36
CA GLN A 390 11.28 -26.19 -5.45
C GLN A 390 11.87 -25.57 -4.17
N VAL A 391 12.68 -26.34 -3.46
CA VAL A 391 13.39 -25.89 -2.25
C VAL A 391 14.78 -25.38 -2.65
N GLN A 392 14.88 -24.06 -2.76
CA GLN A 392 16.12 -23.34 -3.03
C GLN A 392 16.04 -21.95 -2.36
N PHE A 393 17.19 -21.40 -1.97
CA PHE A 393 17.26 -20.14 -1.25
C PHE A 393 17.87 -18.99 -2.08
N THR A 394 17.36 -17.79 -1.82
CA THR A 394 17.92 -16.52 -2.26
C THR A 394 19.10 -16.10 -1.37
N LEU A 395 19.83 -15.06 -1.77
CA LEU A 395 20.92 -14.48 -0.96
C LEU A 395 20.43 -13.99 0.42
N ASP A 396 19.17 -13.58 0.53
CA ASP A 396 18.53 -13.15 1.78
C ASP A 396 18.00 -14.32 2.64
N ARG A 397 18.37 -15.56 2.27
CA ARG A 397 18.01 -16.80 2.97
C ARG A 397 16.50 -17.06 3.02
N ASN A 398 15.78 -16.56 2.01
CA ASN A 398 14.36 -16.84 1.75
C ASN A 398 14.20 -17.88 0.64
N LEU A 399 13.11 -18.66 0.66
CA LEU A 399 12.71 -19.49 -0.47
C LEU A 399 12.57 -18.68 -1.76
N ILE A 400 12.93 -19.29 -2.88
CA ILE A 400 12.69 -18.72 -4.22
C ILE A 400 11.21 -18.80 -4.61
N HIS A 401 10.82 -18.02 -5.62
CA HIS A 401 9.47 -18.00 -6.19
C HIS A 401 8.33 -17.87 -5.17
N PRO A 402 8.33 -16.83 -4.31
CA PRO A 402 7.25 -16.62 -3.36
C PRO A 402 5.92 -16.41 -4.08
N ALA A 403 4.92 -17.21 -3.69
CA ALA A 403 3.59 -17.20 -4.29
C ALA A 403 2.49 -17.52 -3.26
N TYR A 404 1.30 -17.00 -3.52
CA TYR A 404 0.13 -17.12 -2.66
C TYR A 404 -1.12 -17.43 -3.50
N ASP A 405 -1.96 -18.32 -2.99
CA ASP A 405 -3.34 -18.45 -3.43
C ASP A 405 -4.18 -17.40 -2.71
N ILE A 406 -5.09 -16.76 -3.44
CA ILE A 406 -6.03 -15.79 -2.89
C ILE A 406 -7.39 -16.48 -2.81
N LEU A 407 -7.91 -16.61 -1.60
CA LEU A 407 -9.13 -17.34 -1.30
C LEU A 407 -10.21 -16.39 -0.81
N ASN A 408 -11.45 -16.65 -1.21
CA ASN A 408 -12.63 -15.98 -0.68
C ASN A 408 -13.53 -17.00 0.02
N ILE A 409 -13.86 -16.72 1.28
CA ILE A 409 -14.70 -17.60 2.12
C ILE A 409 -16.17 -17.35 1.79
N GLY A 410 -16.91 -18.40 1.47
CA GLY A 410 -18.32 -18.29 1.13
C GLY A 410 -19.11 -19.59 1.24
N GLY A 411 -20.27 -19.53 1.90
CA GLY A 411 -21.19 -20.66 1.99
C GLY A 411 -20.68 -21.67 3.01
N THR A 412 -20.37 -22.88 2.56
CA THR A 412 -19.84 -23.96 3.40
C THR A 412 -18.34 -24.19 3.19
N GLY A 413 -17.62 -23.26 2.56
CA GLY A 413 -16.20 -23.44 2.27
C GLY A 413 -15.54 -22.18 1.74
N PHE A 414 -14.50 -22.36 0.93
CA PHE A 414 -13.75 -21.28 0.30
C PHE A 414 -13.58 -21.57 -1.19
N ARG A 415 -13.34 -20.52 -1.97
CA ARG A 415 -12.98 -20.60 -3.38
C ARG A 415 -11.69 -19.83 -3.65
N THR A 416 -10.84 -20.36 -4.52
CA THR A 416 -9.69 -19.62 -5.03
C THR A 416 -10.19 -18.59 -6.04
N ILE A 417 -9.90 -17.31 -5.81
CA ILE A 417 -10.25 -16.20 -6.71
C ILE A 417 -9.09 -15.78 -7.61
N GLY A 418 -7.88 -16.27 -7.32
CA GLY A 418 -6.69 -16.14 -8.15
C GLY A 418 -5.43 -16.37 -7.32
N TYR A 419 -4.31 -15.92 -7.86
CA TYR A 419 -2.98 -16.13 -7.34
C TYR A 419 -2.20 -14.82 -7.32
N TRP A 420 -1.16 -14.78 -6.51
CA TRP A 420 -0.15 -13.75 -6.55
C TRP A 420 1.22 -14.40 -6.55
N SER A 421 2.15 -13.89 -7.37
CA SER A 421 3.57 -14.22 -7.24
C SER A 421 4.42 -12.97 -7.40
N ASN A 422 5.64 -12.99 -6.87
CA ASN A 422 6.57 -11.88 -7.04
C ASN A 422 6.99 -11.65 -8.52
N PHE A 423 6.76 -12.65 -9.39
CA PHE A 423 7.06 -12.54 -10.82
C PHE A 423 5.88 -12.01 -11.63
N SER A 424 4.68 -12.58 -11.44
CA SER A 424 3.48 -12.24 -12.23
C SER A 424 2.66 -11.09 -11.64
N GLY A 425 2.83 -10.75 -10.36
CA GLY A 425 1.83 -10.01 -9.61
C GLY A 425 0.53 -10.83 -9.48
N LEU A 426 -0.62 -10.16 -9.51
CA LEU A 426 -1.93 -10.82 -9.49
C LEU A 426 -2.20 -11.56 -10.80
N SER A 427 -2.70 -12.78 -10.69
CA SER A 427 -2.99 -13.66 -11.81
C SER A 427 -4.21 -14.54 -11.52
N VAL A 428 -4.88 -15.01 -12.57
CA VAL A 428 -5.91 -16.06 -12.46
C VAL A 428 -5.33 -17.45 -12.76
N ALA A 429 -4.22 -17.49 -13.50
CA ALA A 429 -3.46 -18.73 -13.76
C ALA A 429 -2.50 -19.01 -12.60
N ALA A 430 -2.35 -20.29 -12.27
CA ALA A 430 -1.44 -20.74 -11.23
C ALA A 430 0.03 -20.42 -11.57
N PRO A 431 0.89 -20.15 -10.56
CA PRO A 431 2.26 -19.65 -10.75
C PRO A 431 3.13 -20.49 -11.70
N GLU A 432 3.02 -21.82 -11.63
CA GLU A 432 3.78 -22.78 -12.44
C GLU A 432 3.59 -22.63 -13.95
N ASN A 433 2.42 -22.14 -14.37
CA ASN A 433 2.11 -21.94 -15.79
C ASN A 433 2.70 -20.64 -16.35
N LEU A 434 3.27 -19.78 -15.49
CA LEU A 434 3.71 -18.43 -15.85
C LEU A 434 5.23 -18.25 -15.81
N HIS A 435 5.97 -19.17 -15.17
CA HIS A 435 7.42 -19.09 -15.06
C HIS A 435 8.19 -19.21 -16.39
N SER A 436 7.52 -19.62 -17.48
CA SER A 436 8.10 -19.80 -18.82
C SER A 436 7.68 -18.73 -19.86
N VAL A 437 6.82 -17.78 -19.48
CA VAL A 437 6.28 -16.78 -20.41
C VAL A 437 6.89 -15.40 -20.10
N PRO A 438 7.56 -14.72 -21.06
CA PRO A 438 7.99 -13.34 -20.87
C PRO A 438 6.77 -12.47 -20.59
N LEU A 439 6.77 -11.70 -19.49
CA LEU A 439 5.73 -10.70 -19.25
C LEU A 439 5.77 -9.66 -20.37
N ASN A 440 4.88 -9.80 -21.36
CA ASN A 440 4.51 -8.66 -22.18
C ASN A 440 3.86 -7.65 -21.23
N SER A 441 4.40 -6.44 -21.20
CA SER A 441 4.09 -5.32 -20.30
C SER A 441 2.69 -4.72 -20.47
N THR A 442 1.71 -5.53 -20.87
CA THR A 442 0.31 -5.15 -21.11
C THR A 442 -0.65 -5.73 -20.07
N THR A 443 -0.18 -6.41 -19.02
CA THR A 443 -1.01 -7.07 -17.99
C THR A 443 -1.54 -6.11 -16.92
N ASN A 444 -2.13 -4.98 -17.32
CA ASN A 444 -2.74 -4.02 -16.39
C ASN A 444 -4.20 -4.34 -16.03
N ASP A 445 -4.83 -5.35 -16.64
CA ASP A 445 -6.24 -5.71 -16.41
C ASP A 445 -6.45 -7.21 -16.14
N ILE A 446 -5.58 -7.85 -15.35
CA ILE A 446 -5.94 -9.17 -14.81
C ILE A 446 -6.86 -8.96 -13.61
N GLN A 447 -8.17 -9.09 -13.82
CA GLN A 447 -9.15 -9.11 -12.75
C GLN A 447 -9.20 -10.49 -12.10
N LEU A 448 -9.00 -10.56 -10.79
CA LEU A 448 -9.34 -11.74 -9.99
C LEU A 448 -10.81 -12.12 -10.23
N HIS A 449 -11.15 -13.39 -10.01
CA HIS A 449 -12.54 -13.83 -10.05
C HIS A 449 -13.39 -13.05 -9.04
N ASP A 450 -14.70 -12.99 -9.31
CA ASP A 450 -15.67 -12.29 -8.47
C ASP A 450 -15.53 -12.69 -7.01
N VAL A 451 -15.82 -11.75 -6.10
CA VAL A 451 -15.72 -11.94 -4.65
C VAL A 451 -17.12 -11.82 -4.04
N ILE A 452 -17.43 -12.70 -3.09
CA ILE A 452 -18.59 -12.57 -2.23
C ILE A 452 -18.10 -11.82 -1.00
N TRP A 453 -18.69 -10.67 -0.74
CA TRP A 453 -18.34 -9.80 0.37
C TRP A 453 -19.19 -10.11 1.61
N PRO A 454 -18.78 -9.62 2.79
CA PRO A 454 -19.61 -9.66 3.99
C PRO A 454 -21.03 -9.13 3.72
N GLY A 455 -22.03 -9.71 4.38
CA GLY A 455 -23.44 -9.49 4.04
C GLY A 455 -23.95 -10.26 2.81
N GLN A 456 -23.18 -11.22 2.29
CA GLN A 456 -23.55 -12.11 1.18
C GLN A 456 -23.87 -11.37 -0.14
N THR A 457 -23.13 -10.30 -0.43
CA THR A 457 -23.29 -9.52 -1.66
C THR A 457 -22.11 -9.71 -2.60
N ALA A 458 -22.36 -9.67 -3.91
CA ALA A 458 -21.31 -9.59 -4.93
C ALA A 458 -20.88 -8.14 -5.22
N GLU A 459 -21.62 -7.16 -4.71
CA GLU A 459 -21.31 -5.75 -4.93
C GLU A 459 -20.04 -5.35 -4.16
N LYS A 460 -19.04 -4.83 -4.89
CA LYS A 460 -17.78 -4.35 -4.31
C LYS A 460 -18.06 -3.26 -3.27
N PRO A 461 -17.68 -3.45 -1.99
CA PRO A 461 -17.81 -2.41 -0.99
C PRO A 461 -17.00 -1.18 -1.36
N ARG A 462 -17.54 -0.01 -1.06
CA ARG A 462 -16.86 1.28 -1.23
C ARG A 462 -15.51 1.34 -0.49
N GLY A 463 -15.39 0.60 0.62
CA GLY A 463 -14.19 0.54 1.46
C GLY A 463 -14.07 1.67 2.49
N TRP A 464 -15.05 2.57 2.55
CA TRP A 464 -15.12 3.62 3.56
C TRP A 464 -16.55 4.13 3.76
N VAL A 465 -16.79 4.76 4.91
CA VAL A 465 -18.03 5.47 5.26
C VAL A 465 -17.69 6.79 5.94
N PHE A 466 -18.63 7.73 5.93
CA PHE A 466 -18.53 8.89 6.82
C PHE A 466 -18.69 8.41 8.27
N PRO A 467 -17.91 8.96 9.22
CA PRO A 467 -18.02 8.52 10.60
C PRO A 467 -19.42 8.89 11.15
N TYR A 468 -20.02 8.00 11.96
CA TYR A 468 -21.34 8.24 12.57
C TYR A 468 -21.34 9.46 13.51
N HIS A 469 -20.20 9.71 14.16
CA HIS A 469 -19.88 10.93 14.92
C HIS A 469 -18.90 11.84 14.16
N GLY A 470 -18.90 11.73 12.83
CA GLY A 470 -17.95 12.39 11.96
C GLY A 470 -18.06 13.91 12.05
N LYS A 471 -16.90 14.55 12.06
CA LYS A 471 -16.80 16.00 12.01
C LYS A 471 -17.47 16.48 10.72
N LEU A 472 -18.50 17.30 10.84
CA LEU A 472 -19.13 17.95 9.70
C LEU A 472 -18.05 18.71 8.92
N LEU A 473 -18.09 18.64 7.59
CA LEU A 473 -17.15 19.39 6.76
C LEU A 473 -17.28 20.87 7.07
N ARG A 474 -16.19 21.50 7.51
CA ARG A 474 -16.13 22.93 7.80
C ARG A 474 -15.81 23.66 6.53
N ILE A 475 -16.84 24.26 5.96
CA ILE A 475 -16.76 25.00 4.72
C ILE A 475 -16.48 26.47 5.06
N GLY A 476 -15.29 26.95 4.69
CA GLY A 476 -14.91 28.35 4.87
C GLY A 476 -15.67 29.25 3.91
N VAL A 477 -16.34 30.27 4.45
CA VAL A 477 -17.18 31.21 3.68
C VAL A 477 -16.71 32.64 3.97
N PRO A 478 -16.33 33.44 2.96
CA PRO A 478 -15.88 34.81 3.19
C PRO A 478 -17.00 35.68 3.76
N LEU A 479 -16.72 36.37 4.87
CA LEU A 479 -17.65 37.30 5.52
C LEU A 479 -17.48 38.69 4.92
N ARG A 480 -18.57 39.27 4.39
CA ARG A 480 -18.62 40.56 3.69
C ARG A 480 -17.77 40.54 2.40
N THR A 481 -18.32 39.89 1.39
CA THR A 481 -17.78 39.93 0.01
C THR A 481 -18.16 41.25 -0.67
N SER A 482 -17.46 41.58 -1.76
CA SER A 482 -17.85 42.74 -2.60
C SER A 482 -19.13 42.49 -3.40
N TYR A 483 -19.52 41.22 -3.53
CA TYR A 483 -20.66 40.75 -4.30
C TYR A 483 -21.55 39.87 -3.43
N ASN A 484 -22.51 40.50 -2.75
CA ASN A 484 -23.42 39.83 -1.83
C ASN A 484 -24.28 38.75 -2.53
N GLU A 485 -24.42 38.83 -3.86
CA GLU A 485 -25.12 37.85 -4.68
C GLU A 485 -24.43 36.48 -4.66
N PHE A 486 -23.10 36.44 -4.55
CA PHE A 486 -22.35 35.19 -4.51
C PHE A 486 -22.40 34.54 -3.12
N VAL A 487 -22.16 35.34 -2.08
CA VAL A 487 -22.13 34.90 -0.68
C VAL A 487 -22.42 36.09 0.23
N MET A 488 -23.34 35.91 1.18
CA MET A 488 -23.55 36.82 2.30
C MET A 488 -24.00 36.05 3.55
N GLN A 489 -23.84 36.69 4.71
CA GLN A 489 -24.38 36.20 5.97
C GLN A 489 -25.91 36.29 5.95
N ASP A 490 -26.57 35.29 6.54
CA ASP A 490 -28.03 35.22 6.65
C ASP A 490 -28.43 34.73 8.04
N ASP A 491 -29.65 35.08 8.47
CA ASP A 491 -30.22 34.64 9.75
C ASP A 491 -30.89 33.25 9.64
N GLY A 492 -30.78 32.59 8.48
CA GLY A 492 -31.29 31.25 8.23
C GLY A 492 -30.51 30.15 8.97
N PRO A 493 -30.98 28.89 8.90
CA PRO A 493 -30.40 27.76 9.64
C PRO A 493 -28.92 27.49 9.29
N ASP A 494 -28.50 27.81 8.06
CA ASP A 494 -27.12 27.64 7.60
C ASP A 494 -26.22 28.85 7.90
N GLY A 495 -26.77 29.96 8.40
CA GLY A 495 -26.04 31.20 8.68
C GLY A 495 -25.49 31.95 7.45
N VAL A 496 -25.66 31.40 6.24
CA VAL A 496 -25.14 31.93 4.97
C VAL A 496 -26.09 31.68 3.81
N LYS A 497 -26.09 32.58 2.81
CA LYS A 497 -26.82 32.44 1.54
C LYS A 497 -26.03 33.02 0.36
N GLY A 498 -26.40 32.65 -0.86
CA GLY A 498 -25.84 33.20 -2.08
C GLY A 498 -25.59 32.13 -3.15
N PHE A 499 -25.33 32.58 -4.38
CA PHE A 499 -25.18 31.71 -5.54
C PHE A 499 -24.13 30.60 -5.34
N SER A 500 -22.97 30.90 -4.74
CA SER A 500 -21.93 29.90 -4.49
C SER A 500 -22.36 28.84 -3.47
N VAL A 501 -23.18 29.22 -2.48
CA VAL A 501 -23.75 28.30 -1.48
C VAL A 501 -24.75 27.36 -2.13
N ASP A 502 -25.61 27.89 -3.01
CA ASP A 502 -26.64 27.11 -3.70
C ASP A 502 -26.03 26.11 -4.70
N VAL A 503 -24.98 26.53 -5.44
CA VAL A 503 -24.20 25.64 -6.30
C VAL A 503 -23.56 24.51 -5.49
N PHE A 504 -22.95 24.83 -4.34
CA PHE A 504 -22.32 23.84 -3.47
C PHE A 504 -23.33 22.84 -2.88
N LYS A 505 -24.47 23.33 -2.36
CA LYS A 505 -25.56 22.46 -1.85
C LYS A 505 -26.13 21.58 -2.95
N SER A 506 -26.30 22.13 -4.15
CA SER A 506 -26.77 21.38 -5.32
C SER A 506 -25.77 20.27 -5.69
N ALA A 507 -24.47 20.57 -5.71
CA ALA A 507 -23.42 19.58 -5.95
C ALA A 507 -23.41 18.47 -4.88
N ILE A 508 -23.57 18.81 -3.59
CA ILE A 508 -23.70 17.83 -2.51
C ILE A 508 -24.95 16.97 -2.69
N SER A 509 -26.09 17.56 -3.09
CA SER A 509 -27.36 16.83 -3.24
C SER A 509 -27.33 15.77 -4.36
N LEU A 510 -26.42 15.93 -5.34
CA LEU A 510 -26.20 14.96 -6.41
C LEU A 510 -25.33 13.78 -5.99
N LEU A 511 -24.67 13.87 -4.82
CA LEU A 511 -23.89 12.75 -4.32
C LEU A 511 -24.84 11.62 -3.92
N PRO A 512 -24.52 10.35 -4.25
CA PRO A 512 -25.37 9.20 -3.91
C PRO A 512 -25.38 8.87 -2.40
N TYR A 513 -24.92 9.80 -1.55
CA TYR A 513 -24.75 9.62 -0.12
C TYR A 513 -24.86 10.96 0.62
N PRO A 514 -25.31 10.96 1.89
CA PRO A 514 -25.42 12.18 2.68
C PRO A 514 -24.03 12.69 3.08
N VAL A 515 -23.78 13.98 2.84
CA VAL A 515 -22.57 14.68 3.32
C VAL A 515 -23.00 15.82 4.22
N GLY A 516 -22.68 15.71 5.51
CA GLY A 516 -22.93 16.77 6.48
C GLY A 516 -21.87 17.86 6.37
N CYS A 517 -22.30 19.12 6.24
CA CYS A 517 -21.43 20.28 6.19
C CYS A 517 -21.91 21.38 7.15
N THR A 518 -20.96 22.22 7.58
CA THR A 518 -21.20 23.42 8.37
C THR A 518 -20.47 24.58 7.73
N PHE A 519 -21.16 25.71 7.59
CA PHE A 519 -20.55 26.91 7.04
C PHE A 519 -19.93 27.72 8.17
N VAL A 520 -18.66 28.09 7.98
CA VAL A 520 -17.90 28.87 8.95
C VAL A 520 -17.43 30.15 8.29
N LEU A 521 -17.91 31.27 8.83
CA LEU A 521 -17.58 32.61 8.34
C LEU A 521 -16.10 32.93 8.57
N PHE A 522 -15.45 33.53 7.57
CA PHE A 522 -14.04 33.92 7.58
C PHE A 522 -13.88 35.40 7.25
N GLY A 523 -13.31 36.15 8.18
CA GLY A 523 -13.09 37.60 8.07
C GLY A 523 -13.56 38.35 9.32
N ASP A 524 -13.31 39.66 9.35
CA ASP A 524 -13.70 40.55 10.46
C ASP A 524 -15.09 41.18 10.28
N GLY A 525 -15.72 41.00 9.12
CA GLY A 525 -16.98 41.65 8.75
C GLY A 525 -16.88 43.17 8.51
N LEU A 526 -15.68 43.74 8.61
CA LEU A 526 -15.41 45.16 8.38
C LEU A 526 -14.79 45.40 6.99
N LYS A 527 -14.00 44.46 6.49
CA LYS A 527 -13.32 44.53 5.19
C LYS A 527 -13.43 43.19 4.46
N ASN A 528 -13.22 43.21 3.14
CA ASN A 528 -13.11 41.98 2.37
C ASN A 528 -11.96 41.12 2.94
N PRO A 529 -12.20 39.83 3.24
CA PRO A 529 -11.17 38.95 3.75
C PRO A 529 -10.09 38.67 2.70
N SER A 530 -8.88 38.34 3.16
CA SER A 530 -7.82 37.84 2.27
C SER A 530 -8.18 36.44 1.78
N TYR A 531 -8.57 36.33 0.52
CA TYR A 531 -8.84 35.03 -0.12
C TYR A 531 -7.61 34.12 -0.16
N SER A 532 -6.40 34.70 -0.15
CA SER A 532 -5.16 33.91 -0.07
C SER A 532 -5.03 33.26 1.31
N ASP A 533 -5.40 33.96 2.38
CA ASP A 533 -5.38 33.44 3.75
C ASP A 533 -6.49 32.39 3.94
N LEU A 534 -7.66 32.61 3.34
CA LEU A 534 -8.76 31.63 3.32
C LEU A 534 -8.30 30.31 2.68
N VAL A 535 -7.64 30.39 1.51
CA VAL A 535 -7.06 29.23 0.84
C VAL A 535 -5.96 28.58 1.67
N GLN A 536 -5.11 29.38 2.32
CA GLN A 536 -4.10 28.85 3.23
C GLN A 536 -4.73 28.08 4.40
N LYS A 537 -5.85 28.57 4.96
CA LYS A 537 -6.59 27.86 6.01
C LYS A 537 -7.16 26.51 5.55
N VAL A 538 -7.48 26.37 4.27
CA VAL A 538 -7.83 25.07 3.68
C VAL A 538 -6.59 24.15 3.65
N SER A 539 -5.45 24.64 3.17
CA SER A 539 -4.21 23.84 3.15
C SER A 539 -3.70 23.41 4.55
N GLU A 540 -4.01 24.22 5.58
CA GLU A 540 -3.69 23.93 6.99
C GLU A 540 -4.69 22.95 7.64
N ASN A 541 -5.67 22.40 6.90
CA ASN A 541 -6.77 21.58 7.42
C ASN A 541 -7.63 22.29 8.49
N TYR A 542 -7.62 23.63 8.51
CA TYR A 542 -8.53 24.40 9.35
C TYR A 542 -9.94 24.44 8.75
N PHE A 543 -10.04 24.57 7.43
CA PHE A 543 -11.26 24.33 6.68
C PHE A 543 -11.08 23.11 5.78
N ASP A 544 -12.14 22.34 5.57
CA ASP A 544 -12.10 21.15 4.70
C ASP A 544 -12.32 21.54 3.24
N ALA A 545 -13.04 22.65 3.00
CA ALA A 545 -13.14 23.32 1.70
C ALA A 545 -13.48 24.81 1.91
N ALA A 546 -13.41 25.62 0.85
CA ALA A 546 -13.86 27.01 0.86
C ALA A 546 -14.76 27.30 -0.34
N ILE A 547 -15.81 28.09 -0.13
CA ILE A 547 -16.75 28.50 -1.18
C ILE A 547 -16.92 30.01 -1.21
N GLY A 548 -17.12 30.55 -2.42
CA GLY A 548 -17.35 31.97 -2.65
C GLY A 548 -16.86 32.40 -4.03
N ASP A 549 -16.73 33.71 -4.23
CA ASP A 549 -16.17 34.38 -5.40
C ASP A 549 -14.63 34.27 -5.46
N ILE A 550 -14.11 33.07 -5.23
CA ILE A 550 -12.68 32.79 -5.13
C ILE A 550 -12.08 32.64 -6.54
N SER A 551 -11.28 33.62 -6.97
CA SER A 551 -10.57 33.52 -8.24
C SER A 551 -9.46 32.46 -8.21
N ILE A 552 -9.42 31.63 -9.26
CA ILE A 552 -8.37 30.63 -9.48
C ILE A 552 -7.13 31.33 -10.04
N VAL A 553 -6.06 31.40 -9.24
CA VAL A 553 -4.78 32.03 -9.62
C VAL A 553 -3.61 31.12 -9.27
N THR A 554 -2.51 31.22 -10.03
CA THR A 554 -1.36 30.29 -9.94
C THR A 554 -0.76 30.13 -8.54
N ASN A 555 -0.77 31.19 -7.71
CA ASN A 555 -0.24 31.09 -6.35
C ASN A 555 -1.13 30.21 -5.45
N ARG A 556 -2.46 30.26 -5.63
CA ARG A 556 -3.42 29.49 -4.83
C ARG A 556 -3.47 28.03 -5.26
N THR A 557 -3.33 27.76 -6.56
CA THR A 557 -3.31 26.38 -7.10
C THR A 557 -2.09 25.57 -6.68
N ARG A 558 -1.06 26.21 -6.10
CA ARG A 558 0.09 25.51 -5.51
C ARG A 558 -0.19 25.02 -4.08
N LEU A 559 -1.22 25.56 -3.43
CA LEU A 559 -1.56 25.26 -2.04
C LEU A 559 -2.74 24.28 -1.93
N VAL A 560 -3.73 24.42 -2.81
CA VAL A 560 -4.95 23.61 -2.81
C VAL A 560 -5.40 23.29 -4.23
N ASP A 561 -6.17 22.21 -4.36
CA ASP A 561 -6.88 21.88 -5.59
C ASP A 561 -8.16 22.71 -5.73
N PHE A 562 -8.52 23.05 -6.98
CA PHE A 562 -9.73 23.79 -7.31
C PHE A 562 -10.68 22.93 -8.15
N THR A 563 -11.98 23.14 -7.99
CA THR A 563 -12.99 22.59 -8.89
C THR A 563 -12.90 23.25 -10.27
N GLN A 564 -13.65 22.72 -11.24
CA GLN A 564 -13.92 23.50 -12.44
C GLN A 564 -14.62 24.82 -12.07
N PRO A 565 -14.30 25.94 -12.76
CA PRO A 565 -14.95 27.21 -12.51
C PRO A 565 -16.43 27.10 -12.90
N TYR A 566 -17.31 27.45 -11.97
CA TYR A 566 -18.77 27.46 -12.21
C TYR A 566 -19.27 28.80 -12.79
N THR A 567 -18.39 29.79 -12.91
CA THR A 567 -18.64 31.08 -13.56
C THR A 567 -17.39 31.50 -14.34
N GLU A 568 -17.57 32.01 -15.56
CA GLU A 568 -16.46 32.50 -16.37
C GLU A 568 -15.94 33.83 -15.82
N SER A 569 -14.63 33.90 -15.57
CA SER A 569 -13.98 35.16 -15.21
C SER A 569 -13.62 35.96 -16.47
N GLY A 570 -14.27 37.12 -16.66
CA GLY A 570 -13.96 38.06 -17.74
C GLY A 570 -13.60 39.44 -17.19
N LEU A 571 -12.61 40.10 -17.80
CA LEU A 571 -12.32 41.51 -17.53
C LEU A 571 -13.05 42.37 -18.57
N ILE A 572 -13.97 43.21 -18.09
CA ILE A 572 -14.68 44.19 -18.91
C ILE A 572 -14.39 45.59 -18.39
N ILE A 573 -14.27 46.55 -19.31
CA ILE A 573 -14.12 47.97 -18.98
C ILE A 573 -15.50 48.59 -19.04
N VAL A 574 -15.98 49.11 -17.92
CA VAL A 574 -17.24 49.87 -17.85
C VAL A 574 -16.90 51.36 -17.91
N ALA A 575 -17.41 52.04 -18.95
CA ALA A 575 -17.27 53.48 -19.10
C ALA A 575 -18.66 54.12 -19.24
N PRO A 576 -18.89 55.31 -18.65
CA PRO A 576 -20.16 56.00 -18.80
C PRO A 576 -20.36 56.42 -20.26
N ALA A 577 -21.46 55.96 -20.87
CA ALA A 577 -21.87 56.41 -22.18
C ALA A 577 -22.37 57.86 -22.08
N ARG A 578 -21.75 58.78 -22.83
CA ARG A 578 -22.25 60.15 -22.98
C ARG A 578 -22.98 60.25 -24.32
N GLU A 579 -24.26 60.60 -24.30
CA GLU A 579 -24.99 60.89 -25.54
C GLU A 579 -24.53 62.24 -26.11
N THR A 580 -24.20 62.27 -27.40
CA THR A 580 -23.85 63.50 -28.11
C THR A 580 -25.12 64.18 -28.63
N GLU A 581 -25.58 65.22 -27.95
CA GLU A 581 -26.64 66.11 -28.41
C GLU A 581 -26.27 66.76 -29.76
N SER A 582 -27.09 66.56 -30.79
CA SER A 582 -26.87 67.18 -32.10
C SER A 582 -27.17 68.68 -32.03
N ASN A 583 -26.16 69.53 -32.22
CA ASN A 583 -26.35 70.98 -32.18
C ASN A 583 -26.79 71.51 -33.56
N ALA A 584 -28.05 71.95 -33.68
CA ALA A 584 -28.61 72.51 -34.91
C ALA A 584 -27.85 73.75 -35.43
N TRP A 585 -27.09 74.45 -34.58
CA TRP A 585 -26.27 75.61 -34.96
C TRP A 585 -24.85 75.24 -35.43
N ALA A 586 -24.55 73.95 -35.57
CA ALA A 586 -23.24 73.49 -36.04
C ALA A 586 -22.87 74.04 -37.44
N PHE A 587 -23.86 74.37 -38.28
CA PHE A 587 -23.63 74.94 -39.61
C PHE A 587 -22.99 76.35 -39.60
N LEU A 588 -23.05 77.07 -38.47
CA LEU A 588 -22.39 78.38 -38.33
C LEU A 588 -20.92 78.27 -37.92
N LYS A 589 -20.47 77.13 -37.38
CA LYS A 589 -19.08 76.90 -36.96
C LYS A 589 -18.02 77.01 -38.07
N PRO A 590 -18.27 76.67 -39.35
CA PRO A 590 -17.22 76.66 -40.37
C PRO A 590 -16.63 78.04 -40.70
N PHE A 591 -17.38 79.13 -40.47
CA PHE A 591 -16.92 80.48 -40.79
C PHE A 591 -16.96 81.38 -39.55
N THR A 592 -15.96 82.26 -39.43
CA THR A 592 -15.98 83.32 -38.42
C THR A 592 -17.10 84.31 -38.71
N PHE A 593 -17.61 84.97 -37.67
CA PHE A 593 -18.62 86.03 -37.82
C PHE A 593 -18.17 87.12 -38.82
N GLN A 594 -16.87 87.44 -38.84
CA GLN A 594 -16.29 88.37 -39.80
C GLN A 594 -16.45 87.90 -41.25
N MET A 595 -16.22 86.61 -41.53
CA MET A 595 -16.42 86.04 -42.87
C MET A 595 -17.89 86.06 -43.30
N TRP A 596 -18.83 85.80 -42.38
CA TRP A 596 -20.26 85.95 -42.66
C TRP A 596 -20.64 87.39 -43.00
N CYS A 597 -20.09 88.38 -42.28
CA CYS A 597 -20.29 89.80 -42.58
C CYS A 597 -19.70 90.17 -43.95
N VAL A 598 -18.48 89.73 -44.27
CA VAL A 598 -17.84 89.96 -45.58
C VAL A 598 -18.67 89.36 -46.71
N LEU A 599 -19.17 88.13 -46.52
CA LEU A 599 -20.02 87.46 -47.50
C LEU A 599 -21.34 88.22 -47.72
N GLY A 600 -21.98 88.70 -46.65
CA GLY A 600 -23.18 89.53 -46.74
C GLY A 600 -22.94 90.86 -47.48
N LEU A 601 -21.83 91.54 -47.20
CA LEU A 601 -21.44 92.77 -47.89
C LEU A 601 -21.13 92.52 -49.39
N LEU A 602 -20.48 91.40 -49.72
CA LEU A 602 -20.21 91.02 -51.10
C LEU A 602 -21.52 90.79 -51.88
N PHE A 603 -22.50 90.11 -51.28
CA PHE A 603 -23.80 89.91 -51.93
C PHE A 603 -24.54 91.23 -52.17
N LEU A 604 -24.53 92.15 -51.20
CA LEU A 604 -25.11 93.48 -51.36
C LEU A 604 -24.42 94.27 -52.48
N PHE A 605 -23.09 94.20 -52.57
CA PHE A 605 -22.31 94.83 -53.64
C PHE A 605 -22.70 94.27 -55.01
N VAL A 606 -22.70 92.94 -55.18
CA VAL A 606 -23.09 92.29 -56.44
C VAL A 606 -24.54 92.63 -56.81
N GLY A 607 -25.46 92.58 -55.85
CA GLY A 607 -26.86 92.97 -56.06
C GLY A 607 -27.00 94.42 -56.53
N THR A 608 -26.18 95.33 -56.00
CA THR A 608 -26.15 96.74 -56.41
C THR A 608 -25.58 96.91 -57.82
N VAL A 609 -24.51 96.19 -58.19
CA VAL A 609 -23.95 96.22 -59.55
C VAL A 609 -24.95 95.69 -60.58
N VAL A 610 -25.58 94.55 -60.29
CA VAL A 610 -26.64 93.99 -61.15
C VAL A 610 -27.79 94.97 -61.29
N TRP A 611 -28.22 95.60 -60.19
CA TRP A 611 -29.24 96.64 -60.22
C TRP A 611 -28.86 97.82 -61.13
N ILE A 612 -27.63 98.35 -61.05
CA ILE A 612 -27.17 99.46 -61.92
C ILE A 612 -27.19 99.06 -63.40
N LEU A 613 -26.73 97.84 -63.73
CA LEU A 613 -26.66 97.34 -65.11
C LEU A 613 -28.07 97.12 -65.70
N GLU A 614 -28.95 96.44 -64.97
CA GLU A 614 -30.34 96.17 -65.37
C GLU A 614 -31.20 97.44 -65.44
N HIS A 615 -31.00 98.38 -64.52
CA HIS A 615 -31.77 99.64 -64.46
C HIS A 615 -31.62 100.51 -65.73
N ARG A 616 -30.51 100.32 -66.47
CA ARG A 616 -30.23 101.11 -67.67
C ARG A 616 -31.04 100.66 -68.89
N THR A 617 -31.30 99.36 -69.01
CA THR A 617 -31.93 98.73 -70.20
C THR A 617 -33.34 98.20 -69.96
N ASN A 618 -33.71 97.88 -68.71
CA ASN A 618 -34.95 97.17 -68.40
C ASN A 618 -35.99 98.09 -67.75
N THR A 619 -37.17 98.24 -68.36
CA THR A 619 -38.20 99.20 -67.92
C THR A 619 -38.91 98.79 -66.62
N GLU A 620 -38.88 97.51 -66.26
CA GLU A 620 -39.46 97.00 -64.99
C GLU A 620 -38.64 97.40 -63.74
N PHE A 621 -37.39 97.85 -63.90
CA PHE A 621 -36.53 98.25 -62.79
C PHE A 621 -36.60 99.76 -62.45
N ARG A 622 -37.51 100.52 -63.07
CA ARG A 622 -37.73 101.96 -62.84
C ARG A 622 -38.99 102.23 -62.03
N GLY A 623 -38.99 101.80 -60.76
CA GLY A 623 -40.07 102.07 -59.79
C GLY A 623 -39.75 103.17 -58.77
N THR A 624 -40.65 103.36 -57.81
CA THR A 624 -40.45 104.26 -56.64
C THR A 624 -39.25 103.81 -55.77
N PRO A 625 -38.61 104.69 -54.98
CA PRO A 625 -37.39 104.34 -54.21
C PRO A 625 -37.57 103.10 -53.31
N ARG A 626 -38.79 102.92 -52.77
CA ARG A 626 -39.14 101.77 -51.93
C ARG A 626 -39.20 100.45 -52.71
N GLN A 627 -39.70 100.48 -53.94
CA GLN A 627 -39.73 99.30 -54.81
C GLN A 627 -38.33 98.91 -55.25
N GLN A 628 -37.45 99.88 -55.52
CA GLN A 628 -36.06 99.62 -55.90
C GLN A 628 -35.28 98.92 -54.78
N ILE A 629 -35.46 99.34 -53.53
CA ILE A 629 -34.85 98.68 -52.36
C ILE A 629 -35.37 97.24 -52.22
N MET A 630 -36.67 97.02 -52.41
CA MET A 630 -37.24 95.66 -52.40
C MET A 630 -36.64 94.77 -53.49
N THR A 631 -36.46 95.28 -54.71
CA THR A 631 -35.89 94.50 -55.82
C THR A 631 -34.42 94.17 -55.58
N VAL A 632 -33.63 95.09 -55.00
CA VAL A 632 -32.23 94.82 -54.60
C VAL A 632 -32.18 93.75 -53.51
N CYS A 633 -33.00 93.86 -52.46
CA CYS A 633 -33.06 92.86 -51.40
C CYS A 633 -33.53 91.49 -51.92
N TRP A 634 -34.47 91.46 -52.86
CA TRP A 634 -34.94 90.22 -53.50
C TRP A 634 -33.85 89.58 -54.36
N LEU A 635 -33.13 90.36 -55.16
CA LEU A 635 -31.97 89.85 -55.93
C LEU A 635 -30.88 89.29 -55.03
N VAL A 636 -30.57 89.97 -53.92
CA VAL A 636 -29.61 89.49 -52.91
C VAL A 636 -30.06 88.18 -52.29
N TYR A 637 -31.35 88.05 -51.95
CA TYR A 637 -31.93 86.82 -51.43
C TYR A 637 -31.87 85.67 -52.45
N VAL A 638 -32.18 85.93 -53.72
CA VAL A 638 -32.11 84.95 -54.81
C VAL A 638 -30.66 84.52 -55.06
N LEU A 639 -29.72 85.47 -55.14
CA LEU A 639 -28.28 85.20 -55.28
C LEU A 639 -27.74 84.38 -54.10
N HIS A 640 -28.16 84.70 -52.88
CA HIS A 640 -27.79 83.93 -51.69
C HIS A 640 -28.29 82.48 -51.79
N ASN A 641 -29.58 82.28 -52.09
CA ASN A 641 -30.17 80.95 -52.22
C ASN A 641 -29.55 80.13 -53.37
N ILE A 642 -29.26 80.75 -54.52
CA ILE A 642 -28.58 80.07 -55.63
C ILE A 642 -27.16 79.66 -55.23
N SER A 643 -26.43 80.53 -54.53
CA SER A 643 -25.07 80.20 -54.05
C SER A 643 -25.07 79.08 -53.00
N VAL A 644 -26.07 79.06 -52.13
CA VAL A 644 -26.24 78.01 -51.11
C VAL A 644 -26.62 76.71 -51.81
N PHE A 645 -27.52 76.74 -52.79
CA PHE A 645 -27.91 75.57 -53.56
C PHE A 645 -26.74 74.99 -54.37
N GLN A 646 -25.95 75.83 -55.06
CA GLN A 646 -24.75 75.40 -55.77
C GLN A 646 -23.66 74.87 -54.84
N ARG A 647 -23.50 75.43 -53.63
CA ARG A 647 -22.53 74.93 -52.65
C ARG A 647 -22.96 73.61 -52.01
N VAL A 648 -24.25 73.44 -51.72
CA VAL A 648 -24.79 72.15 -51.26
C VAL A 648 -24.61 71.09 -52.35
N GLN A 649 -24.82 71.45 -53.62
CA GLN A 649 -24.63 70.55 -54.74
C GLN A 649 -23.14 70.23 -55.02
N ALA A 650 -22.24 71.21 -54.87
CA ALA A 650 -20.80 71.01 -55.00
C ALA A 650 -20.21 70.19 -53.84
N PHE A 651 -20.73 70.36 -52.61
CA PHE A 651 -20.36 69.54 -51.44
C PHE A 651 -20.85 68.09 -51.59
N LEU A 652 -22.03 67.88 -52.18
CA LEU A 652 -22.54 66.54 -52.50
C LEU A 652 -21.81 65.88 -53.68
N LEU A 653 -21.18 66.65 -54.58
CA LEU A 653 -20.40 66.15 -55.71
C LEU A 653 -18.91 65.99 -55.41
N SER A 654 -18.39 66.50 -54.29
CA SER A 654 -16.99 66.30 -53.87
C SER A 654 -16.77 65.04 -53.03
N ASP A 655 -17.85 64.36 -52.63
CA ASP A 655 -17.85 63.09 -51.89
C ASP A 655 -18.26 61.89 -52.80
N ILE A 656 -18.11 62.04 -54.12
CA ILE A 656 -17.98 60.95 -55.11
C ILE A 656 -16.65 61.17 -55.83
#